data_AF-A0A0A2LGG2-F1
#
_entry.id   AF-A0A0A2LGG2-F1
#
_cell.length_a   1.000
_cell.length_b   1.000
_cell.length_c   1.000
_cell.angle_alpha   90.00
_cell.angle_beta   90.00
_cell.angle_gamma   90.00
#
_symmetry.space_group_name_H-M   'P 1'
#
loop_
_entity.id
_entity.type
_entity.pdbx_description
1 polymer ?
#
loop_
_entity_poly.entity_id
_entity_poly.type
_entity_poly.pdbx_seq_one_letter_code
_entity_poly.pdbx_strand_id
1 'polypeptide(L)'
;MSALQTFMLVVDHDKEEAKRVAEGIAHDVETKKATLIDTVQSLGEYINDEDPILRGKAISYLTAIIQAFSPKYLSRQQIQVLTTFFCDRIEDGSAIDGLQALQGLDRFNKFLATQVAQALFSNFQDLQSRSQTQRFHVYQLLNDLMSNHRGAMRDMGEISLLGVVDIMTGEKDPRNLMIVFSILKVVMVEWDISNHVETLFDSVYNYFPITFRPPPNDPYGITAQDLKDRLQECISSTRHFAPHAIPALLDKLDSTSPNVKKDALGTLIACIHSYDPDTVSKFSITIWEVLKFEILNAQEEFLSETSLEALQTIAQRLSEGVTEVSQELPLAKYLQPITKECNEQLQEPQNKKAKPAQSIISCVSAASPVSFILVVQAVVPPIFTLYQEVDGIVKQRALLETLNVLFEAATTVFGQWTTRGGEAAIENPLLKFKDQFSDLFGQALMGAAKEEVSFRSTALKGFLRLSTLRHFFQENEIGLFVQYLDEIILKEESVGRNDLKKEAIAALAVISKHKPRLIVDITFPAFVATLPEEDEGSDALYLPTLEALAQISVERDIFETLFRRLFSKLSILLQKEQPGAVAYPRAILTTLLYVMQQRNMEQDQSVDLYFDKVVIGLCRDVAASASGKAKNRILNDPTVLDTLGRLCNLLVRSVSIQKQEQVAENVYSLFSEAGDFVPIPFTQTTNVDQERTIIISTYLLAGISKECSNKIPHTNPDMSGLLLDLVHRSVSSTEPATHQAYLRHLALLVNKFLSKQDVTIAEKLFDSLLQGQDTESKSLNPATIRTIVWLSKALILRLAPSTTHILTSLLALLSSPDQQTSAIAAQGFSIILGEDDILSATNGATIRLLCRQRLFTTVIPLISSSIREVNIAGTDDSAAASKAPEHIKPAHLTALAGILSTIPTALVMPELPTLLPLLLQSLDLQTADSVAVRTATLDTLAVIIRDNGVTVIDKCGHVQSLVTRLLKTTSTNIGPGAVNSPRLRADALKCLNLLAKHQVPGAAANARAPPGISPLLPVKSQVLRSLRAVLDDPKRDVRKAAVDARAAWLRGVDDAPEEEE
;
A
#
# COMPACT_ATOMS: atom_id res chain seq x y z
N MET A 1 12.91 -59.83 -35.90
CA MET A 1 13.83 -58.87 -35.25
C MET A 1 13.92 -59.24 -33.79
N SER A 2 15.11 -59.24 -33.21
CA SER A 2 15.26 -59.39 -31.75
C SER A 2 14.67 -58.16 -31.05
N ALA A 3 14.26 -58.30 -29.79
CA ALA A 3 13.73 -57.17 -29.02
C ALA A 3 14.73 -56.00 -28.92
N LEU A 4 16.03 -56.31 -28.84
CA LEU A 4 17.12 -55.33 -28.91
C LEU A 4 17.15 -54.57 -30.24
N GLN A 5 17.05 -55.27 -31.38
CA GLN A 5 17.02 -54.62 -32.71
C GLN A 5 15.79 -53.73 -32.87
N THR A 6 14.62 -54.18 -32.39
CA THR A 6 13.40 -53.36 -32.38
C THR A 6 13.61 -52.11 -31.53
N PHE A 7 14.15 -52.24 -30.32
CA PHE A 7 14.44 -51.09 -29.45
C PHE A 7 15.42 -50.10 -30.09
N MET A 8 16.54 -50.57 -30.64
CA MET A 8 17.57 -49.71 -31.26
C MET A 8 17.05 -48.93 -32.48
N LEU A 9 16.02 -49.44 -33.17
CA LEU A 9 15.35 -48.76 -34.28
C LEU A 9 14.41 -47.65 -33.81
N VAL A 10 13.74 -47.82 -32.67
CA VAL A 10 12.70 -46.89 -32.20
C VAL A 10 13.19 -45.89 -31.15
N VAL A 11 14.27 -46.16 -30.42
CA VAL A 11 14.73 -45.35 -29.26
C VAL A 11 14.94 -43.86 -29.56
N ASP A 12 15.31 -43.49 -30.79
CA ASP A 12 15.56 -42.10 -31.19
C ASP A 12 14.28 -41.35 -31.63
N HIS A 13 13.24 -42.05 -32.05
CA HIS A 13 12.07 -41.47 -32.74
C HIS A 13 10.72 -41.76 -32.07
N ASP A 14 10.62 -42.85 -31.31
CA ASP A 14 9.45 -43.22 -30.50
C ASP A 14 9.89 -43.77 -29.12
N LYS A 15 10.00 -42.85 -28.16
CA LYS A 15 10.41 -43.17 -26.79
C LYS A 15 9.37 -44.01 -26.04
N GLU A 16 8.09 -43.92 -26.39
CA GLU A 16 7.04 -44.70 -25.73
C GLU A 16 7.09 -46.15 -26.19
N GLU A 17 7.27 -46.38 -27.49
CA GLU A 17 7.44 -47.72 -28.04
C GLU A 17 8.71 -48.38 -27.50
N ALA A 18 9.83 -47.66 -27.45
CA ALA A 18 11.08 -48.12 -26.83
C ALA A 18 10.85 -48.56 -25.38
N LYS A 19 10.11 -47.75 -24.61
CA LYS A 19 9.77 -48.07 -23.21
C LYS A 19 8.91 -49.33 -23.09
N ARG A 20 7.88 -49.50 -23.94
CA ARG A 20 7.04 -50.71 -23.94
C ARG A 20 7.83 -51.97 -24.26
N VAL A 21 8.79 -51.89 -25.18
CA VAL A 21 9.68 -53.02 -25.50
C VAL A 21 10.51 -53.39 -24.27
N ALA A 22 11.09 -52.42 -23.57
CA ALA A 22 11.85 -52.67 -22.35
C ALA A 22 10.99 -53.22 -21.20
N GLU A 23 9.78 -52.68 -20.99
CA GLU A 23 8.82 -53.16 -19.98
C GLU A 23 8.36 -54.61 -20.26
N GLY A 24 8.14 -54.97 -21.53
CA GLY A 24 7.81 -56.33 -21.93
C GLY A 24 8.92 -57.32 -21.59
N ILE A 25 10.18 -56.96 -21.87
CA ILE A 25 11.34 -57.80 -21.55
C ILE A 25 11.57 -57.89 -20.05
N ALA A 26 11.43 -56.79 -19.31
CA ALA A 26 11.49 -56.82 -17.85
C ALA A 26 10.43 -57.78 -17.27
N HIS A 27 9.19 -57.73 -17.76
CA HIS A 27 8.12 -58.64 -17.35
C HIS A 27 8.42 -60.11 -17.68
N ASP A 28 8.95 -60.40 -18.87
CA ASP A 28 9.33 -61.76 -19.25
C ASP A 28 10.47 -62.31 -18.38
N VAL A 29 11.41 -61.45 -17.97
CA VAL A 29 12.49 -61.81 -17.04
C VAL A 29 11.95 -62.00 -15.61
N GLU A 30 11.02 -61.15 -15.15
CA GLU A 30 10.39 -61.30 -13.82
C GLU A 30 9.52 -62.58 -13.72
N THR A 31 8.81 -62.92 -14.79
CA THR A 31 7.97 -64.12 -14.88
C THR A 31 8.75 -65.39 -15.27
N LYS A 32 10.08 -65.31 -15.38
CA LYS A 32 11.00 -66.41 -15.71
C LYS A 32 10.78 -67.03 -17.10
N LYS A 33 10.20 -66.28 -18.04
CA LYS A 33 10.10 -66.66 -19.46
C LYS A 33 11.40 -66.38 -20.23
N ALA A 34 12.20 -65.43 -19.74
CA ALA A 34 13.56 -65.15 -20.19
C ALA A 34 14.49 -65.03 -18.97
N THR A 35 15.81 -65.07 -19.19
CA THR A 35 16.79 -64.77 -18.12
C THR A 35 17.50 -63.44 -18.39
N LEU A 36 17.85 -62.74 -17.31
CA LEU A 36 18.64 -61.50 -17.40
C LEU A 36 20.01 -61.75 -18.06
N ILE A 37 20.57 -62.95 -17.90
CA ILE A 37 21.85 -63.34 -18.50
C ILE A 37 21.72 -63.38 -20.02
N ASP A 38 20.66 -63.99 -20.56
CA ASP A 38 20.42 -64.04 -22.01
C ASP A 38 20.22 -62.64 -22.58
N THR A 39 19.54 -61.76 -21.83
CA THR A 39 19.37 -60.36 -22.22
C THR A 39 20.71 -59.62 -22.29
N VAL A 40 21.57 -59.78 -21.28
CA VAL A 40 22.91 -59.15 -21.26
C VAL A 40 23.81 -59.74 -22.35
N GLN A 41 23.77 -61.06 -22.60
CA GLN A 41 24.56 -61.69 -23.66
C GLN A 41 24.15 -61.22 -25.06
N SER A 42 22.86 -60.92 -25.27
CA SER A 42 22.37 -60.40 -26.55
C SER A 42 22.97 -59.03 -26.94
N LEU A 43 23.54 -58.31 -25.97
CA LEU A 43 24.22 -57.03 -26.20
C LEU A 43 25.64 -57.20 -26.76
N GLY A 44 26.24 -58.40 -26.64
CA GLY A 44 27.68 -58.63 -26.81
C GLY A 44 28.29 -58.15 -28.13
N GLU A 45 27.56 -58.31 -29.23
CA GLU A 45 28.00 -57.87 -30.57
C GLU A 45 27.94 -56.34 -30.73
N TYR A 46 27.05 -55.67 -30.00
CA TYR A 46 26.78 -54.23 -30.15
C TYR A 46 27.56 -53.36 -29.17
N ILE A 47 27.89 -53.86 -27.97
CA ILE A 47 28.66 -53.13 -26.94
C ILE A 47 30.16 -53.06 -27.22
N ASN A 48 30.65 -53.89 -28.13
CA ASN A 48 32.05 -53.90 -28.58
C ASN A 48 32.20 -53.36 -30.02
N ASP A 49 31.14 -52.72 -30.55
CA ASP A 49 31.18 -52.09 -31.86
C ASP A 49 32.05 -50.82 -31.82
N GLU A 50 32.71 -50.50 -32.93
CA GLU A 50 33.55 -49.30 -33.06
C GLU A 50 32.71 -48.01 -33.02
N ASP A 51 31.43 -48.07 -33.41
CA ASP A 51 30.51 -46.93 -33.41
C ASP A 51 29.98 -46.60 -31.99
N PRO A 52 30.33 -45.41 -31.43
CA PRO A 52 29.83 -44.98 -30.11
C PRO A 52 28.31 -44.84 -30.03
N ILE A 53 27.64 -44.55 -31.15
CA ILE A 53 26.18 -44.39 -31.19
C ILE A 53 25.52 -45.77 -31.03
N LEU A 54 26.02 -46.79 -31.72
CA LEU A 54 25.53 -48.17 -31.58
C LEU A 54 25.75 -48.71 -30.17
N ARG A 55 26.94 -48.49 -29.59
CA ARG A 55 27.23 -48.85 -28.19
C ARG A 55 26.26 -48.16 -27.23
N GLY A 56 26.06 -46.85 -27.41
CA GLY A 56 25.13 -46.06 -26.60
C GLY A 56 23.70 -46.61 -26.63
N LYS A 57 23.16 -46.93 -27.81
CA LYS A 57 21.81 -47.51 -27.95
C LYS A 57 21.67 -48.88 -27.29
N ALA A 58 22.69 -49.73 -27.40
CA ALA A 58 22.71 -51.03 -26.76
C ALA A 58 22.68 -50.89 -25.22
N ILE A 59 23.43 -49.93 -24.68
CA ILE A 59 23.44 -49.63 -23.24
C ILE A 59 22.11 -48.99 -22.79
N SER A 60 21.48 -48.14 -23.61
CA SER A 60 20.15 -47.58 -23.34
C SER A 60 19.07 -48.67 -23.24
N TYR A 61 19.16 -49.73 -24.04
CA TYR A 61 18.24 -50.87 -23.93
C TYR A 61 18.35 -51.56 -22.58
N LEU A 62 19.57 -51.90 -22.15
CA LEU A 62 19.78 -52.52 -20.84
C LEU A 62 19.33 -51.59 -19.69
N THR A 63 19.61 -50.30 -19.82
CA THR A 63 19.21 -49.28 -18.84
C THR A 63 17.70 -49.21 -18.70
N ALA A 64 16.96 -49.17 -19.82
CA ALA A 64 15.50 -49.11 -19.82
C ALA A 64 14.87 -50.36 -19.19
N ILE A 65 15.45 -51.54 -19.41
CA ILE A 65 15.00 -52.78 -18.77
C ILE A 65 15.22 -52.73 -17.26
N ILE A 66 16.38 -52.25 -16.81
CA ILE A 66 16.69 -52.14 -15.38
C ILE A 66 15.73 -51.17 -14.68
N GLN A 67 15.42 -50.03 -15.32
CA GLN A 67 14.44 -49.06 -14.81
C GLN A 67 13.01 -49.62 -14.74
N ALA A 68 12.70 -50.64 -15.56
CA ALA A 68 11.38 -51.28 -15.59
C ALA A 68 11.23 -52.43 -14.58
N PHE A 69 12.31 -52.93 -13.97
CA PHE A 69 12.22 -53.97 -12.94
C PHE A 69 11.56 -53.45 -11.66
N SER A 70 10.85 -54.34 -10.96
CA SER A 70 10.41 -54.07 -9.60
C SER A 70 11.63 -53.86 -8.67
N PRO A 71 11.59 -52.89 -7.72
CA PRO A 71 12.75 -52.50 -6.92
C PRO A 71 13.44 -53.62 -6.11
N LYS A 72 12.75 -54.74 -5.90
CA LYS A 72 13.25 -55.89 -5.11
C LYS A 72 13.67 -57.09 -5.96
N TYR A 73 13.49 -57.02 -7.28
CA TYR A 73 13.75 -58.15 -8.17
C TYR A 73 15.24 -58.51 -8.22
N LEU A 74 16.10 -57.53 -8.48
CA LEU A 74 17.53 -57.75 -8.66
C LEU A 74 18.20 -58.25 -7.37
N SER A 75 18.94 -59.34 -7.47
CA SER A 75 19.76 -59.88 -6.38
C SER A 75 20.99 -58.99 -6.12
N ARG A 76 21.60 -59.14 -4.94
CA ARG A 76 22.83 -58.42 -4.58
C ARG A 76 23.97 -58.66 -5.58
N GLN A 77 24.12 -59.90 -6.05
CA GLN A 77 25.15 -60.27 -7.03
C GLN A 77 24.88 -59.62 -8.39
N GLN A 78 23.62 -59.60 -8.85
CA GLN A 78 23.25 -58.97 -10.11
C GLN A 78 23.48 -57.45 -10.06
N ILE A 79 23.10 -56.78 -8.96
CA ILE A 79 23.36 -55.35 -8.77
C ILE A 79 24.86 -55.07 -8.83
N GLN A 80 25.69 -55.89 -8.17
CA GLN A 80 27.15 -55.73 -8.21
C GLN A 80 27.70 -55.87 -9.63
N VAL A 81 27.35 -56.93 -10.35
CA VAL A 81 27.83 -57.16 -11.72
C VAL A 81 27.38 -56.05 -12.68
N LEU A 82 26.12 -55.64 -12.59
CA LEU A 82 25.58 -54.54 -13.42
C LEU A 82 26.25 -53.21 -13.09
N THR A 83 26.50 -52.93 -11.80
CA THR A 83 27.19 -51.69 -11.39
C THR A 83 28.60 -51.66 -11.97
N THR A 84 29.38 -52.73 -11.80
CA THR A 84 30.73 -52.83 -12.38
C THR A 84 30.70 -52.69 -13.90
N PHE A 85 29.76 -53.36 -14.58
CA PHE A 85 29.59 -53.23 -16.03
C PHE A 85 29.34 -51.79 -16.48
N PHE A 86 28.42 -51.06 -15.83
CA PHE A 86 28.17 -49.67 -16.19
C PHE A 86 29.30 -48.72 -15.79
N CYS A 87 30.04 -49.01 -14.71
CA CYS A 87 31.25 -48.27 -14.35
C CYS A 87 32.33 -48.42 -15.43
N ASP A 88 32.55 -49.64 -15.93
CA ASP A 88 33.53 -49.92 -16.99
C ASP A 88 33.13 -49.30 -18.34
N ARG A 89 31.84 -48.99 -18.51
CA ARG A 89 31.25 -48.40 -19.73
C ARG A 89 30.70 -46.99 -19.50
N ILE A 90 31.21 -46.28 -18.48
CA ILE A 90 30.64 -45.00 -18.07
C ILE A 90 30.74 -43.92 -19.14
N GLU A 91 31.73 -44.03 -20.03
CA GLU A 91 31.93 -43.19 -21.22
C GLU A 91 30.83 -43.37 -22.28
N ASP A 92 30.18 -44.54 -22.32
CA ASP A 92 29.17 -44.88 -23.30
C ASP A 92 27.75 -44.49 -22.81
N GLY A 93 27.10 -43.57 -23.53
CA GLY A 93 25.65 -43.28 -23.48
C GLY A 93 24.95 -43.35 -22.10
N SER A 94 23.83 -44.07 -22.04
CA SER A 94 22.93 -44.20 -20.88
C SER A 94 23.52 -44.95 -19.67
N ALA A 95 24.82 -45.24 -19.62
CA ALA A 95 25.43 -45.90 -18.48
C ALA A 95 25.21 -45.13 -17.16
N ILE A 96 25.24 -43.80 -17.23
CA ILE A 96 24.93 -42.91 -16.09
C ILE A 96 23.50 -43.12 -15.58
N ASP A 97 22.51 -43.18 -16.49
CA ASP A 97 21.10 -43.40 -16.12
C ASP A 97 20.88 -44.81 -15.53
N GLY A 98 21.65 -45.80 -16.01
CA GLY A 98 21.68 -47.15 -15.45
C GLY A 98 22.23 -47.19 -14.03
N LEU A 99 23.36 -46.50 -13.79
CA LEU A 99 23.94 -46.34 -12.45
C LEU A 99 23.00 -45.59 -11.50
N GLN A 100 22.29 -44.58 -12.01
CA GLN A 100 21.30 -43.83 -11.24
C GLN A 100 20.12 -44.71 -10.80
N ALA A 101 19.65 -45.60 -11.67
CA ALA A 101 18.62 -46.57 -11.34
C ALA A 101 19.09 -47.58 -10.29
N LEU A 102 20.34 -48.07 -10.41
CA LEU A 102 20.89 -49.08 -9.50
C LEU A 102 21.16 -48.53 -8.10
N GLN A 103 21.67 -47.30 -7.97
CA GLN A 103 22.02 -46.75 -6.66
C GLN A 103 20.82 -46.57 -5.72
N GLY A 104 19.61 -46.43 -6.29
CA GLY A 104 18.36 -46.27 -5.55
C GLY A 104 17.75 -47.58 -5.02
N LEU A 105 18.35 -48.74 -5.29
CA LEU A 105 17.81 -50.04 -4.86
C LEU A 105 18.26 -50.41 -3.43
N ASP A 106 17.37 -51.03 -2.66
CA ASP A 106 17.59 -51.42 -1.24
C ASP A 106 18.86 -52.25 -0.98
N ARG A 107 19.35 -52.97 -1.99
CA ARG A 107 20.51 -53.88 -1.90
C ARG A 107 21.82 -53.25 -2.39
N PHE A 108 21.78 -52.00 -2.86
CA PHE A 108 22.96 -51.24 -3.22
C PHE A 108 23.73 -50.86 -1.94
N ASN A 109 25.04 -51.08 -1.93
CA ASN A 109 25.84 -50.95 -0.71
C ASN A 109 27.01 -49.97 -0.89
N LYS A 110 27.64 -49.63 0.23
CA LYS A 110 28.76 -48.68 0.32
C LYS A 110 29.92 -48.97 -0.65
N PHE A 111 30.26 -50.24 -0.85
CA PHE A 111 31.34 -50.63 -1.77
C PHE A 111 30.99 -50.28 -3.21
N LEU A 112 29.75 -50.54 -3.63
CA LEU A 112 29.26 -50.18 -4.96
C LEU A 112 29.19 -48.67 -5.16
N ALA A 113 28.72 -47.93 -4.15
CA ALA A 113 28.73 -46.45 -4.20
C ALA A 113 30.15 -45.90 -4.41
N THR A 114 31.14 -46.46 -3.72
CA THR A 114 32.56 -46.11 -3.86
C THR A 114 33.07 -46.40 -5.27
N GLN A 115 32.72 -47.57 -5.83
CA GLN A 115 33.08 -47.95 -7.20
C GLN A 115 32.51 -46.97 -8.24
N VAL A 116 31.23 -46.59 -8.10
CA VAL A 116 30.58 -45.61 -8.99
C VAL A 116 31.26 -44.26 -8.91
N ALA A 117 31.53 -43.77 -7.69
CA ALA A 117 32.21 -42.50 -7.48
C ALA A 117 33.61 -42.50 -8.12
N GLN A 118 34.40 -43.54 -7.91
CA GLN A 118 35.73 -43.67 -8.53
C GLN A 118 35.66 -43.69 -10.06
N ALA A 119 34.66 -44.37 -10.64
CA ALA A 119 34.47 -44.38 -12.09
C ALA A 119 34.10 -42.99 -12.63
N LEU A 120 33.26 -42.22 -11.92
CA LEU A 120 32.95 -40.83 -12.27
C LEU A 120 34.21 -39.96 -12.23
N PHE A 121 34.98 -40.05 -11.15
CA PHE A 121 36.16 -39.20 -10.95
C PHE A 121 37.31 -39.56 -11.88
N SER A 122 37.51 -40.84 -12.21
CA SER A 122 38.60 -41.27 -13.11
C SER A 122 38.36 -40.85 -14.56
N ASN A 123 37.10 -40.66 -14.96
CA ASN A 123 36.70 -40.33 -16.34
C ASN A 123 36.13 -38.91 -16.46
N PHE A 124 36.47 -38.01 -15.53
CA PHE A 124 35.85 -36.69 -15.43
C PHE A 124 36.00 -35.84 -16.70
N GLN A 125 37.14 -35.93 -17.40
CA GLN A 125 37.43 -35.15 -18.61
C GLN A 125 36.41 -35.45 -19.73
N ASP A 126 36.15 -36.72 -19.98
CA ASP A 126 35.16 -37.15 -20.97
C ASP A 126 33.75 -36.75 -20.55
N LEU A 127 33.41 -36.92 -19.28
CA LEU A 127 32.09 -36.53 -18.74
C LEU A 127 31.84 -35.01 -18.87
N GLN A 128 32.84 -34.17 -18.68
CA GLN A 128 32.74 -32.71 -18.83
C GLN A 128 32.62 -32.26 -20.29
N SER A 129 33.18 -33.01 -21.23
CA SER A 129 33.08 -32.71 -22.67
C SER A 129 31.65 -32.89 -23.22
N ARG A 130 30.77 -33.59 -22.48
CA ARG A 130 29.41 -33.91 -22.89
C ARG A 130 28.51 -32.69 -23.00
N SER A 131 27.36 -32.83 -23.64
CA SER A 131 26.36 -31.77 -23.75
C SER A 131 25.81 -31.35 -22.37
N GLN A 132 25.26 -30.12 -22.29
CA GLN A 132 24.69 -29.58 -21.04
C GLN A 132 23.66 -30.51 -20.38
N THR A 133 22.80 -31.16 -21.18
CA THR A 133 21.80 -32.11 -20.70
C THR A 133 22.45 -33.38 -20.16
N GLN A 134 23.45 -33.93 -20.84
CA GLN A 134 24.15 -35.13 -20.37
C GLN A 134 24.94 -34.86 -19.08
N ARG A 135 25.55 -33.67 -18.94
CA ARG A 135 26.20 -33.27 -17.68
C ARG A 135 25.20 -33.16 -16.53
N PHE A 136 23.98 -32.71 -16.80
CA PHE A 136 22.91 -32.69 -15.79
C PHE A 136 22.66 -34.09 -15.21
N HIS A 137 22.57 -35.13 -16.03
CA HIS A 137 22.43 -36.53 -15.57
C HIS A 137 23.62 -36.99 -14.72
N VAL A 138 24.85 -36.58 -15.08
CA VAL A 138 26.06 -36.86 -14.28
C VAL A 138 25.95 -36.22 -12.90
N TYR A 139 25.57 -34.94 -12.82
CA TYR A 139 25.40 -34.26 -11.54
C TYR A 139 24.22 -34.80 -10.74
N GLN A 140 23.15 -35.27 -11.39
CA GLN A 140 22.04 -35.94 -10.72
C GLN A 140 22.48 -37.27 -10.09
N LEU A 141 23.23 -38.10 -10.81
CA LEU A 141 23.80 -39.33 -10.25
C LEU A 141 24.69 -39.01 -9.04
N LEU A 142 25.57 -38.02 -9.16
CA LEU A 142 26.42 -37.60 -8.05
C LEU A 142 25.60 -37.04 -6.87
N ASN A 143 24.55 -36.27 -7.14
CA ASN A 143 23.63 -35.77 -6.12
C ASN A 143 22.92 -36.92 -5.38
N ASP A 144 22.49 -37.95 -6.12
CA ASP A 144 21.82 -39.11 -5.56
C ASP A 144 22.79 -39.94 -4.70
N LEU A 145 24.05 -40.10 -5.13
CA LEU A 145 25.11 -40.69 -4.31
C LEU A 145 25.37 -39.88 -3.04
N MET A 146 25.40 -38.55 -3.13
CA MET A 146 25.55 -37.65 -1.97
C MET A 146 24.34 -37.68 -1.03
N SER A 147 23.16 -38.02 -1.54
CA SER A 147 21.91 -38.10 -0.76
C SER A 147 21.75 -39.46 -0.08
N ASN A 148 21.96 -40.54 -0.81
CA ASN A 148 21.68 -41.91 -0.36
C ASN A 148 22.91 -42.60 0.23
N HIS A 149 24.11 -42.23 -0.23
CA HIS A 149 25.36 -42.94 0.05
C HIS A 149 26.48 -42.02 0.54
N ARG A 150 26.14 -40.90 1.21
CA ARG A 150 27.09 -39.87 1.67
C ARG A 150 28.29 -40.42 2.44
N GLY A 151 28.05 -41.40 3.32
CA GLY A 151 29.12 -42.03 4.10
C GLY A 151 30.10 -42.86 3.27
N ALA A 152 29.74 -43.30 2.06
CA ALA A 152 30.67 -43.91 1.11
C ALA A 152 31.61 -42.86 0.53
N MET A 153 31.03 -41.75 0.07
CA MET A 153 31.75 -40.63 -0.52
C MET A 153 32.73 -40.03 0.48
N ARG A 154 32.27 -39.72 1.70
CA ARG A 154 33.10 -39.09 2.75
C ARG A 154 34.31 -39.94 3.15
N ASP A 155 34.15 -41.26 3.23
CA ASP A 155 35.22 -42.18 3.62
C ASP A 155 36.34 -42.28 2.57
N MET A 156 36.11 -41.83 1.33
CA MET A 156 37.15 -41.72 0.30
C MET A 156 38.09 -40.52 0.53
N GLY A 157 37.77 -39.63 1.47
CA GLY A 157 38.60 -38.47 1.82
C GLY A 157 38.89 -37.57 0.63
N GLU A 158 40.17 -37.19 0.47
CA GLU A 158 40.66 -36.29 -0.58
C GLU A 158 40.30 -36.75 -2.00
N ILE A 159 40.22 -38.07 -2.25
CA ILE A 159 39.87 -38.61 -3.58
C ILE A 159 38.46 -38.15 -3.99
N SER A 160 37.51 -38.21 -3.07
CA SER A 160 36.14 -37.74 -3.36
C SER A 160 36.05 -36.22 -3.38
N LEU A 161 36.78 -35.52 -2.51
CA LEU A 161 36.77 -34.07 -2.45
C LEU A 161 37.26 -33.49 -3.78
N LEU A 162 38.46 -33.89 -4.21
CA LEU A 162 39.05 -33.42 -5.46
C LEU A 162 38.27 -33.92 -6.67
N GLY A 163 37.83 -35.18 -6.67
CA GLY A 163 37.03 -35.73 -7.77
C GLY A 163 35.71 -35.00 -7.98
N VAL A 164 35.03 -34.56 -6.91
CA VAL A 164 33.81 -33.74 -7.00
C VAL A 164 34.13 -32.34 -7.54
N VAL A 165 35.23 -31.73 -7.12
CA VAL A 165 35.65 -30.42 -7.66
C VAL A 165 36.00 -30.55 -9.15
N ASP A 166 36.81 -31.55 -9.51
CA ASP A 166 37.27 -31.79 -10.87
C ASP A 166 36.10 -31.99 -11.83
N ILE A 167 35.11 -32.81 -11.47
CA ILE A 167 33.96 -33.08 -12.35
C ILE A 167 33.03 -31.86 -12.53
N MET A 168 32.97 -30.96 -11.55
CA MET A 168 32.07 -29.81 -11.55
C MET A 168 32.69 -28.50 -12.07
N THR A 169 34.03 -28.45 -12.16
CA THR A 169 34.75 -27.24 -12.54
C THR A 169 34.38 -26.78 -13.95
N GLY A 170 34.08 -25.49 -14.12
CA GLY A 170 33.86 -24.88 -15.44
C GLY A 170 32.45 -25.02 -16.00
N GLU A 171 31.47 -25.49 -15.21
CA GLU A 171 30.06 -25.52 -15.61
C GLU A 171 29.50 -24.10 -15.83
N LYS A 172 28.62 -23.94 -16.83
CA LYS A 172 28.02 -22.64 -17.21
C LYS A 172 26.50 -22.68 -17.32
N ASP A 173 25.89 -23.87 -17.46
CA ASP A 173 24.44 -23.98 -17.55
C ASP A 173 23.80 -23.68 -16.17
N PRO A 174 22.81 -22.77 -16.09
CA PRO A 174 22.23 -22.36 -14.82
C PRO A 174 21.52 -23.51 -14.09
N ARG A 175 20.93 -24.49 -14.80
CA ARG A 175 20.26 -25.65 -14.18
C ARG A 175 21.29 -26.56 -13.52
N ASN A 176 22.42 -26.75 -14.18
CA ASN A 176 23.52 -27.54 -13.66
C ASN A 176 24.16 -26.86 -12.45
N LEU A 177 24.40 -25.54 -12.54
CA LEU A 177 24.99 -24.76 -11.44
C LEU A 177 24.17 -24.84 -10.14
N MET A 178 22.83 -24.91 -10.23
CA MET A 178 21.98 -25.10 -9.06
C MET A 178 22.32 -26.38 -8.29
N ILE A 179 22.58 -27.49 -9.00
CA ILE A 179 22.98 -28.77 -8.40
C ILE A 179 24.44 -28.72 -7.94
N VAL A 180 25.34 -28.18 -8.77
CA VAL A 180 26.77 -28.04 -8.46
C VAL A 180 26.98 -27.30 -7.14
N PHE A 181 26.38 -26.11 -6.97
CA PHE A 181 26.51 -25.37 -5.72
C PHE A 181 25.95 -26.13 -4.51
N SER A 182 24.87 -26.91 -4.69
CA SER A 182 24.33 -27.71 -3.58
C SER A 182 25.27 -28.82 -3.15
N ILE A 183 25.89 -29.51 -4.11
CA ILE A 183 26.84 -30.58 -3.79
C ILE A 183 28.12 -30.01 -3.19
N LEU A 184 28.67 -28.94 -3.79
CA LEU A 184 29.88 -28.28 -3.29
C LEU A 184 29.70 -27.77 -1.86
N LYS A 185 28.55 -27.16 -1.54
CA LYS A 185 28.23 -26.75 -0.17
C LYS A 185 28.30 -27.93 0.81
N VAL A 186 27.74 -29.09 0.46
CA VAL A 186 27.79 -30.28 1.32
C VAL A 186 29.24 -30.73 1.53
N VAL A 187 30.05 -30.73 0.47
CA VAL A 187 31.49 -31.06 0.57
C VAL A 187 32.20 -30.08 1.51
N MET A 188 31.98 -28.78 1.35
CA MET A 188 32.62 -27.72 2.15
C MET A 188 32.27 -27.76 3.64
N VAL A 189 31.11 -28.33 3.99
CA VAL A 189 30.64 -28.45 5.38
C VAL A 189 31.05 -29.78 6.02
N GLU A 190 30.97 -30.89 5.29
CA GLU A 190 31.10 -32.24 5.87
C GLU A 190 32.48 -32.92 5.65
N TRP A 191 33.31 -32.44 4.71
CA TRP A 191 34.64 -33.01 4.47
C TRP A 191 35.72 -32.22 5.23
N ASP A 192 36.84 -32.88 5.51
CA ASP A 192 38.05 -32.17 5.94
C ASP A 192 38.68 -31.48 4.73
N ILE A 193 38.53 -30.15 4.71
CA ILE A 193 39.02 -29.30 3.61
C ILE A 193 40.36 -28.62 3.92
N SER A 194 40.99 -28.92 5.06
CA SER A 194 42.09 -28.13 5.61
C SER A 194 43.28 -27.94 4.65
N ASN A 195 43.57 -28.93 3.80
CA ASN A 195 44.66 -28.89 2.81
C ASN A 195 44.25 -28.31 1.45
N HIS A 196 42.95 -28.11 1.20
CA HIS A 196 42.37 -27.80 -0.12
C HIS A 196 41.44 -26.58 -0.07
N VAL A 197 41.59 -25.73 0.94
CA VAL A 197 40.75 -24.53 1.16
C VAL A 197 40.75 -23.61 -0.05
N GLU A 198 41.94 -23.31 -0.60
CA GLU A 198 42.09 -22.42 -1.76
C GLU A 198 41.43 -23.01 -3.00
N THR A 199 41.69 -24.29 -3.31
CA THR A 199 41.08 -25.01 -4.43
C THR A 199 39.54 -24.99 -4.37
N LEU A 200 38.98 -25.24 -3.19
CA LEU A 200 37.53 -25.22 -3.00
C LEU A 200 36.95 -23.81 -3.08
N PHE A 201 37.64 -22.81 -2.52
CA PHE A 201 37.20 -21.43 -2.62
C PHE A 201 37.21 -20.96 -4.08
N ASP A 202 38.27 -21.23 -4.83
CA ASP A 202 38.38 -20.88 -6.25
C ASP A 202 37.32 -21.58 -7.11
N SER A 203 36.95 -22.81 -6.76
CA SER A 203 35.91 -23.57 -7.47
C SER A 203 34.52 -22.90 -7.44
N VAL A 204 34.25 -22.05 -6.45
CA VAL A 204 32.98 -21.32 -6.32
C VAL A 204 33.14 -19.82 -6.60
N TYR A 205 34.21 -19.19 -6.09
CA TYR A 205 34.36 -17.74 -6.18
C TYR A 205 34.61 -17.26 -7.62
N ASN A 206 35.09 -18.13 -8.51
CA ASN A 206 35.22 -17.84 -9.94
C ASN A 206 33.88 -17.46 -10.62
N TYR A 207 32.73 -17.79 -10.02
CA TYR A 207 31.39 -17.41 -10.48
C TYR A 207 30.94 -16.04 -9.97
N PHE A 208 31.71 -15.39 -9.10
CA PHE A 208 31.35 -14.12 -8.49
C PHE A 208 31.90 -12.91 -9.30
N PRO A 209 31.06 -11.93 -9.68
CA PRO A 209 29.61 -11.83 -9.47
C PRO A 209 28.79 -12.54 -10.57
N ILE A 210 27.60 -13.03 -10.23
CA ILE A 210 26.68 -13.65 -11.19
C ILE A 210 26.09 -12.57 -12.12
N THR A 211 26.37 -12.67 -13.42
CA THR A 211 25.84 -11.78 -14.46
C THR A 211 24.73 -12.40 -15.32
N PHE A 212 24.18 -13.54 -14.89
CA PHE A 212 23.14 -14.27 -15.62
C PHE A 212 21.86 -13.43 -15.80
N ARG A 213 21.23 -13.55 -16.97
CA ARG A 213 19.90 -13.00 -17.26
C ARG A 213 19.02 -14.09 -17.85
N PRO A 214 17.86 -14.39 -17.23
CA PRO A 214 16.99 -15.46 -17.70
C PRO A 214 16.42 -15.13 -19.10
N PRO A 215 16.31 -16.12 -20.00
CA PRO A 215 15.65 -15.93 -21.29
C PRO A 215 14.16 -15.56 -21.12
N PRO A 216 13.57 -14.76 -22.04
CA PRO A 216 12.13 -14.54 -22.05
C PRO A 216 11.42 -15.86 -22.34
N ASN A 217 10.60 -16.34 -21.38
CA ASN A 217 9.95 -17.66 -21.35
C ASN A 217 10.85 -18.85 -20.97
N ASP A 218 11.71 -18.70 -19.96
CA ASP A 218 12.41 -19.85 -19.36
C ASP A 218 11.42 -20.88 -18.79
N PRO A 219 11.34 -22.12 -19.31
CA PRO A 219 10.42 -23.15 -18.82
C PRO A 219 10.77 -23.67 -17.42
N TYR A 220 12.00 -23.43 -16.94
CA TYR A 220 12.47 -23.89 -15.61
C TYR A 220 12.30 -22.84 -14.52
N GLY A 221 12.11 -21.56 -14.89
CA GLY A 221 11.89 -20.46 -13.95
C GLY A 221 13.10 -20.13 -13.06
N ILE A 222 14.33 -20.42 -13.51
CA ILE A 222 15.53 -20.14 -12.72
C ILE A 222 15.89 -18.66 -12.86
N THR A 223 15.99 -17.97 -11.73
CA THR A 223 16.33 -16.55 -11.68
C THR A 223 17.82 -16.34 -11.40
N ALA A 224 18.31 -15.13 -11.69
CA ALA A 224 19.67 -14.74 -11.29
C ALA A 224 19.84 -14.71 -9.77
N GLN A 225 18.77 -14.45 -9.02
CA GLN A 225 18.81 -14.44 -7.56
C GLN A 225 19.00 -15.86 -7.01
N ASP A 226 18.34 -16.87 -7.58
CA ASP A 226 18.50 -18.27 -7.16
C ASP A 226 19.96 -18.74 -7.21
N LEU A 227 20.69 -18.34 -8.27
CA LEU A 227 22.12 -18.65 -8.43
C LEU A 227 22.99 -17.87 -7.43
N LYS A 228 22.68 -16.59 -7.20
CA LYS A 228 23.40 -15.77 -6.23
C LYS A 228 23.26 -16.32 -4.82
N ASP A 229 22.06 -16.68 -4.42
CA ASP A 229 21.76 -17.22 -3.09
C ASP A 229 22.54 -18.52 -2.86
N ARG A 230 22.53 -19.45 -3.83
CA ARG A 230 23.30 -20.71 -3.71
C ARG A 230 24.81 -20.49 -3.70
N LEU A 231 25.32 -19.59 -4.52
CA LEU A 231 26.74 -19.24 -4.52
C LEU A 231 27.15 -18.62 -3.17
N GLN A 232 26.33 -17.73 -2.63
CA GLN A 232 26.52 -17.11 -1.32
C GLN A 232 26.51 -18.17 -0.20
N GLU A 233 25.60 -19.15 -0.26
CA GLU A 233 25.58 -20.27 0.68
C GLU A 233 26.86 -21.12 0.62
N CYS A 234 27.48 -21.29 -0.54
CA CYS A 234 28.77 -21.96 -0.66
C CYS A 234 29.88 -21.13 -0.01
N ILE A 235 30.00 -19.84 -0.37
CA ILE A 235 31.07 -18.96 0.12
C ILE A 235 30.99 -18.81 1.64
N SER A 236 29.79 -18.74 2.21
CA SER A 236 29.58 -18.60 3.66
C SER A 236 29.54 -19.93 4.42
N SER A 237 29.68 -21.08 3.75
CA SER A 237 29.47 -22.41 4.35
C SER A 237 30.49 -22.79 5.42
N THR A 238 31.70 -22.24 5.36
CA THR A 238 32.81 -22.64 6.25
C THR A 238 33.74 -21.48 6.57
N ARG A 239 34.08 -21.36 7.86
CA ARG A 239 35.01 -20.34 8.37
C ARG A 239 36.41 -20.40 7.76
N HIS A 240 36.80 -21.55 7.20
CA HIS A 240 38.12 -21.71 6.58
C HIS A 240 38.29 -20.83 5.34
N PHE A 241 37.19 -20.40 4.70
CA PHE A 241 37.25 -19.44 3.61
C PHE A 241 37.49 -18.00 4.05
N ALA A 242 37.35 -17.66 5.34
CA ALA A 242 37.47 -16.26 5.80
C ALA A 242 38.76 -15.53 5.33
N PRO A 243 39.97 -16.14 5.34
CA PRO A 243 41.19 -15.49 4.85
C PRO A 243 41.18 -15.14 3.36
N HIS A 244 40.35 -15.80 2.55
CA HIS A 244 40.23 -15.55 1.11
C HIS A 244 38.95 -14.76 0.78
N ALA A 245 37.81 -15.19 1.32
CA ALA A 245 36.50 -14.60 1.07
C ALA A 245 36.40 -13.15 1.54
N ILE A 246 36.82 -12.83 2.77
CA ILE A 246 36.63 -11.48 3.32
C ILE A 246 37.44 -10.45 2.53
N PRO A 247 38.77 -10.62 2.31
CA PRO A 247 39.52 -9.69 1.47
C PRO A 247 38.95 -9.58 0.06
N ALA A 248 38.65 -10.72 -0.58
CA ALA A 248 38.14 -10.72 -1.94
C ALA A 248 36.79 -10.01 -2.09
N LEU A 249 35.90 -10.09 -1.09
CA LEU A 249 34.61 -9.38 -1.10
C LEU A 249 34.77 -7.88 -0.83
N LEU A 250 35.68 -7.49 0.07
CA LEU A 250 35.99 -6.09 0.33
C LEU A 250 36.58 -5.41 -0.92
N ASP A 251 37.46 -6.10 -1.66
CA ASP A 251 38.01 -5.60 -2.94
C ASP A 251 36.91 -5.37 -4.00
N LYS A 252 35.78 -6.10 -3.93
CA LYS A 252 34.64 -5.89 -4.84
C LYS A 252 33.86 -4.61 -4.55
N LEU A 253 34.05 -3.99 -3.38
CA LEU A 253 33.45 -2.69 -3.06
C LEU A 253 34.07 -1.54 -3.86
N ASP A 254 35.26 -1.72 -4.42
CA ASP A 254 35.88 -0.77 -5.36
C ASP A 254 35.27 -0.85 -6.77
N SER A 255 34.33 -1.77 -7.02
CA SER A 255 33.64 -1.88 -8.30
C SER A 255 32.79 -0.65 -8.61
N THR A 256 32.76 -0.23 -9.87
CA THR A 256 31.84 0.81 -10.36
C THR A 256 30.39 0.31 -10.52
N SER A 257 30.14 -1.00 -10.38
CA SER A 257 28.81 -1.59 -10.53
C SER A 257 28.10 -1.69 -9.17
N PRO A 258 26.98 -0.98 -8.95
CA PRO A 258 26.27 -1.01 -7.67
C PRO A 258 25.72 -2.41 -7.34
N ASN A 259 25.34 -3.18 -8.36
CA ASN A 259 24.88 -4.57 -8.17
C ASN A 259 26.00 -5.47 -7.63
N VAL A 260 27.25 -5.25 -8.06
CA VAL A 260 28.39 -6.03 -7.59
C VAL A 260 28.72 -5.66 -6.14
N LYS A 261 28.68 -4.37 -5.80
CA LYS A 261 28.81 -3.93 -4.40
C LYS A 261 27.73 -4.55 -3.51
N LYS A 262 26.47 -4.55 -3.98
CA LYS A 262 25.35 -5.16 -3.26
C LYS A 262 25.54 -6.66 -3.04
N ASP A 263 25.90 -7.40 -4.08
CA ASP A 263 26.17 -8.84 -3.99
C ASP A 263 27.36 -9.11 -3.05
N ALA A 264 28.37 -8.24 -3.02
CA ALA A 264 29.54 -8.39 -2.17
C ALA A 264 29.20 -8.17 -0.69
N LEU A 265 28.47 -7.09 -0.38
CA LEU A 265 28.01 -6.82 0.98
C LEU A 265 27.04 -7.89 1.49
N GLY A 266 26.07 -8.32 0.66
CA GLY A 266 25.18 -9.41 1.02
C GLY A 266 25.96 -10.69 1.34
N THR A 267 26.92 -11.03 0.51
CA THR A 267 27.78 -12.21 0.74
C THR A 267 28.63 -12.08 2.00
N LEU A 268 29.16 -10.88 2.27
CA LEU A 268 29.91 -10.57 3.49
C LEU A 268 29.04 -10.76 4.75
N ILE A 269 27.80 -10.26 4.74
CA ILE A 269 26.83 -10.44 5.84
C ILE A 269 26.56 -11.93 6.09
N ALA A 270 26.33 -12.70 5.03
CA ALA A 270 26.15 -14.16 5.15
C ALA A 270 27.39 -14.85 5.74
N CYS A 271 28.60 -14.43 5.36
CA CYS A 271 29.84 -14.94 5.98
C CYS A 271 29.90 -14.61 7.47
N ILE A 272 29.56 -13.38 7.88
CA ILE A 272 29.58 -12.96 9.29
C ILE A 272 28.61 -13.78 10.13
N HIS A 273 27.40 -14.06 9.62
CA HIS A 273 26.42 -14.90 10.30
C HIS A 273 26.88 -16.35 10.47
N SER A 274 27.48 -16.93 9.42
CA SER A 274 27.83 -18.34 9.40
C SER A 274 29.14 -18.65 10.13
N TYR A 275 30.13 -17.75 10.10
CA TYR A 275 31.44 -17.99 10.72
C TYR A 275 31.40 -17.86 12.23
N ASP A 276 32.27 -18.59 12.93
CA ASP A 276 32.39 -18.53 14.39
C ASP A 276 32.88 -17.16 14.88
N PRO A 277 32.49 -16.72 16.10
CA PRO A 277 32.84 -15.41 16.64
C PRO A 277 34.34 -15.10 16.63
N ASP A 278 35.20 -16.10 16.88
CA ASP A 278 36.66 -15.94 16.87
C ASP A 278 37.19 -15.59 15.47
N THR A 279 36.62 -16.20 14.43
CA THR A 279 36.98 -15.88 13.03
C THR A 279 36.51 -14.49 12.66
N VAL A 280 35.25 -14.15 12.96
CA VAL A 280 34.69 -12.81 12.71
C VAL A 280 35.51 -11.74 13.43
N SER A 281 35.90 -11.98 14.69
CA SER A 281 36.70 -11.04 15.48
C SER A 281 38.06 -10.72 14.84
N LYS A 282 38.68 -11.65 14.10
CA LYS A 282 39.97 -11.41 13.44
C LYS A 282 39.87 -10.41 12.29
N PHE A 283 38.72 -10.35 11.63
CA PHE A 283 38.50 -9.51 10.46
C PHE A 283 37.60 -8.29 10.72
N SER A 284 36.97 -8.21 11.89
CA SER A 284 35.98 -7.18 12.23
C SER A 284 36.51 -5.74 12.08
N ILE A 285 37.77 -5.49 12.49
CA ILE A 285 38.43 -4.19 12.33
C ILE A 285 38.70 -3.89 10.85
N THR A 286 39.19 -4.86 10.09
CA THR A 286 39.43 -4.70 8.64
C THR A 286 38.14 -4.37 7.90
N ILE A 287 37.04 -5.04 8.24
CA ILE A 287 35.72 -4.77 7.66
C ILE A 287 35.27 -3.35 8.02
N TRP A 288 35.40 -2.94 9.29
CA TRP A 288 35.08 -1.58 9.73
C TRP A 288 35.87 -0.51 8.96
N GLU A 289 37.18 -0.70 8.79
CA GLU A 289 38.03 0.27 8.10
C GLU A 289 37.63 0.52 6.64
N VAL A 290 37.04 -0.47 5.97
CA VAL A 290 36.50 -0.32 4.60
C VAL A 290 35.09 0.28 4.64
N LEU A 291 34.18 -0.31 5.42
CA LEU A 291 32.76 0.08 5.42
C LEU A 291 32.51 1.48 5.97
N LYS A 292 33.38 1.99 6.85
CA LYS A 292 33.22 3.37 7.37
C LYS A 292 33.24 4.41 6.25
N PHE A 293 34.00 4.19 5.16
CA PHE A 293 34.04 5.13 4.04
C PHE A 293 32.73 5.14 3.27
N GLU A 294 32.12 3.96 3.08
CA GLU A 294 30.84 3.84 2.37
C GLU A 294 29.70 4.49 3.17
N ILE A 295 29.75 4.43 4.50
CA ILE A 295 28.74 5.05 5.37
C ILE A 295 28.98 6.56 5.54
N LEU A 296 30.21 6.99 5.84
CA LEU A 296 30.50 8.41 6.13
C LEU A 296 30.43 9.31 4.89
N ASN A 297 30.73 8.77 3.70
CA ASN A 297 30.67 9.53 2.45
C ASN A 297 29.34 9.36 1.69
N ALA A 298 28.61 8.25 1.94
CA ALA A 298 27.27 7.93 1.46
C ALA A 298 26.91 8.51 0.06
N GLN A 299 27.51 7.96 -1.00
CA GLN A 299 27.15 8.30 -2.38
C GLN A 299 25.81 7.67 -2.80
N GLU A 300 25.55 6.46 -2.33
CA GLU A 300 24.35 5.67 -2.62
C GLU A 300 23.70 5.20 -1.30
N GLU A 301 22.40 5.45 -1.15
CA GLU A 301 21.67 5.20 0.11
C GLU A 301 21.66 3.71 0.50
N PHE A 302 21.37 2.82 -0.46
CA PHE A 302 21.35 1.37 -0.19
C PHE A 302 22.71 0.85 0.29
N LEU A 303 23.82 1.43 -0.20
CA LEU A 303 25.16 0.99 0.15
C LEU A 303 25.49 1.32 1.60
N SER A 304 25.06 2.51 2.05
CA SER A 304 25.16 2.89 3.46
C SER A 304 24.29 1.98 4.34
N GLU A 305 23.06 1.67 3.94
CA GLU A 305 22.15 0.80 4.70
C GLU A 305 22.69 -0.63 4.86
N THR A 306 23.13 -1.27 3.77
CA THR A 306 23.69 -2.64 3.84
C THR A 306 25.04 -2.67 4.56
N SER A 307 25.83 -1.59 4.48
CA SER A 307 27.07 -1.49 5.26
C SER A 307 26.79 -1.38 6.77
N LEU A 308 25.77 -0.61 7.17
CA LEU A 308 25.32 -0.54 8.56
C LEU A 308 24.84 -1.91 9.06
N GLU A 309 24.05 -2.63 8.26
CA GLU A 309 23.61 -3.99 8.55
C GLU A 309 24.79 -4.95 8.81
N ALA A 310 25.85 -4.86 8.00
CA ALA A 310 27.07 -5.64 8.22
C ALA A 310 27.73 -5.32 9.57
N LEU A 311 27.83 -4.04 9.96
CA LEU A 311 28.37 -3.65 11.27
C LEU A 311 27.49 -4.15 12.43
N GLN A 312 26.16 -4.07 12.29
CA GLN A 312 25.22 -4.61 13.27
C GLN A 312 25.39 -6.11 13.43
N THR A 313 25.53 -6.82 12.32
CA THR A 313 25.65 -8.28 12.28
C THR A 313 26.94 -8.73 12.96
N ILE A 314 28.05 -8.00 12.77
CA ILE A 314 29.30 -8.24 13.50
C ILE A 314 29.07 -8.04 15.01
N ALA A 315 28.45 -6.93 15.41
CA ALA A 315 28.18 -6.65 16.82
C ALA A 315 27.26 -7.71 17.46
N GLN A 316 26.25 -8.18 16.73
CA GLN A 316 25.39 -9.29 17.16
C GLN A 316 26.20 -10.56 17.34
N ARG A 317 26.95 -10.98 16.32
CA ARG A 317 27.73 -12.22 16.32
C ARG A 317 28.77 -12.26 17.43
N LEU A 318 29.46 -11.14 17.69
CA LEU A 318 30.44 -11.02 18.77
C LEU A 318 29.81 -10.91 20.17
N SER A 319 28.50 -10.69 20.26
CA SER A 319 27.76 -10.64 21.53
C SER A 319 27.07 -11.95 21.89
N GLU A 320 27.04 -12.93 20.98
CA GLU A 320 26.42 -14.23 21.23
C GLU A 320 27.11 -14.97 22.37
N GLY A 321 26.33 -15.47 23.33
CA GLY A 321 26.84 -16.19 24.49
C GLY A 321 27.56 -15.33 25.54
N VAL A 322 27.61 -14.01 25.38
CA VAL A 322 28.23 -13.10 26.35
C VAL A 322 27.23 -12.71 27.43
N THR A 323 27.55 -13.02 28.68
CA THR A 323 26.70 -12.71 29.85
C THR A 323 27.30 -11.62 30.75
N GLU A 324 28.63 -11.46 30.75
CA GLU A 324 29.34 -10.46 31.54
C GLU A 324 30.03 -9.43 30.64
N VAL A 325 29.92 -8.15 31.00
CA VAL A 325 30.51 -7.05 30.23
C VAL A 325 31.95 -6.81 30.70
N SER A 326 32.92 -6.93 29.80
CA SER A 326 34.34 -6.62 30.06
C SER A 326 34.98 -5.91 28.87
N GLN A 327 35.97 -5.07 29.13
CA GLN A 327 36.74 -4.36 28.10
C GLN A 327 37.67 -5.30 27.30
N GLU A 328 37.90 -6.52 27.79
CA GLU A 328 38.72 -7.51 27.10
C GLU A 328 37.97 -8.31 26.03
N LEU A 329 36.64 -8.17 25.97
CA LEU A 329 35.78 -8.89 25.03
C LEU A 329 36.14 -8.55 23.58
N PRO A 330 36.07 -9.53 22.65
CA PRO A 330 36.16 -9.29 21.21
C PRO A 330 35.24 -8.16 20.72
N LEU A 331 34.00 -8.13 21.24
CA LEU A 331 33.03 -7.08 20.96
C LEU A 331 33.53 -5.69 21.41
N ALA A 332 34.10 -5.57 22.61
CA ALA A 332 34.61 -4.29 23.12
C ALA A 332 35.77 -3.77 22.26
N LYS A 333 36.70 -4.67 21.88
CA LYS A 333 37.82 -4.35 20.98
C LYS A 333 37.34 -3.91 19.59
N TYR A 334 36.25 -4.49 19.09
CA TYR A 334 35.60 -4.07 17.85
C TYR A 334 34.93 -2.70 17.95
N LEU A 335 34.17 -2.45 19.04
CA LEU A 335 33.42 -1.21 19.22
C LEU A 335 34.30 0.00 19.59
N GLN A 336 35.49 -0.22 20.15
CA GLN A 336 36.38 0.86 20.58
C GLN A 336 36.77 1.84 19.45
N PRO A 337 37.30 1.40 18.29
CA PRO A 337 37.59 2.32 17.18
C PRO A 337 36.34 2.95 16.57
N ILE A 338 35.21 2.23 16.56
CA ILE A 338 33.92 2.73 16.04
C ILE A 338 33.41 3.89 16.89
N THR A 339 33.30 3.68 18.20
CA THR A 339 32.83 4.71 19.14
C THR A 339 33.78 5.89 19.20
N LYS A 340 35.09 5.68 19.09
CA LYS A 340 36.08 6.75 18.98
C LYS A 340 35.85 7.62 17.73
N GLU A 341 35.77 7.01 16.55
CA GLU A 341 35.52 7.73 15.30
C GLU A 341 34.18 8.49 15.36
N CYS A 342 33.11 7.84 15.83
CA CYS A 342 31.82 8.50 15.94
C CYS A 342 31.84 9.67 16.93
N ASN A 343 32.51 9.54 18.08
CA ASN A 343 32.69 10.63 19.03
C ASN A 343 33.46 11.81 18.42
N GLU A 344 34.51 11.56 17.64
CA GLU A 344 35.26 12.60 16.92
C GLU A 344 34.36 13.32 15.89
N GLN A 345 33.56 12.59 15.11
CA GLN A 345 32.61 13.20 14.15
C GLN A 345 31.47 13.97 14.84
N LEU A 346 31.11 13.61 16.08
CA LEU A 346 30.07 14.28 16.87
C LEU A 346 30.54 15.56 17.58
N GLN A 347 31.85 15.80 17.70
CA GLN A 347 32.38 17.07 18.25
C GLN A 347 31.95 18.28 17.41
N GLU A 348 31.76 18.07 16.11
CA GLU A 348 31.20 19.07 15.19
C GLU A 348 29.85 18.58 14.63
N PRO A 349 28.73 18.72 15.38
CA PRO A 349 27.44 18.16 14.99
C PRO A 349 26.86 18.71 13.67
N GLN A 350 27.45 19.78 13.14
CA GLN A 350 27.05 20.41 11.88
C GLN A 350 27.78 19.81 10.66
N ASN A 351 28.80 19.00 10.87
CA ASN A 351 29.52 18.33 9.79
C ASN A 351 28.59 17.32 9.09
N LYS A 352 28.73 17.17 7.77
CA LYS A 352 27.96 16.20 6.97
C LYS A 352 28.12 14.76 7.49
N LYS A 353 29.25 14.48 8.15
CA LYS A 353 29.59 13.18 8.74
C LYS A 353 28.93 12.89 10.09
N ALA A 354 28.37 13.89 10.77
CA ALA A 354 27.74 13.70 12.08
C ALA A 354 26.49 12.80 12.01
N LYS A 355 25.65 12.97 10.98
CA LYS A 355 24.46 12.13 10.79
C LYS A 355 24.81 10.65 10.49
N PRO A 356 25.69 10.34 9.53
CA PRO A 356 26.21 8.98 9.37
C PRO A 356 26.78 8.38 10.66
N ALA A 357 27.51 9.17 11.47
CA ALA A 357 28.02 8.71 12.77
C ALA A 357 26.89 8.37 13.76
N GLN A 358 25.81 9.14 13.80
CA GLN A 358 24.61 8.80 14.57
C GLN A 358 23.99 7.48 14.09
N SER A 359 23.90 7.26 12.78
CA SER A 359 23.38 6.00 12.21
C SER A 359 24.23 4.79 12.60
N ILE A 360 25.56 4.93 12.59
CA ILE A 360 26.49 3.89 13.04
C ILE A 360 26.23 3.56 14.51
N ILE A 361 26.21 4.59 15.38
CA ILE A 361 25.93 4.43 16.81
C ILE A 361 24.57 3.74 17.03
N SER A 362 23.52 4.18 16.34
CA SER A 362 22.18 3.57 16.41
C SER A 362 22.24 2.07 16.15
N CYS A 363 22.89 1.72 15.04
CA CYS A 363 22.91 0.38 14.48
C CYS A 363 23.68 -0.58 15.38
N VAL A 364 24.90 -0.21 15.81
CA VAL A 364 25.69 -1.05 16.72
C VAL A 364 25.09 -1.11 18.13
N SER A 365 24.43 -0.05 18.59
CA SER A 365 23.75 -0.04 19.90
C SER A 365 22.52 -0.96 19.91
N ALA A 366 21.79 -1.03 18.79
CA ALA A 366 20.61 -1.89 18.65
C ALA A 366 20.94 -3.37 18.44
N ALA A 367 22.23 -3.73 18.30
CA ALA A 367 22.67 -5.10 18.05
C ALA A 367 22.34 -6.06 19.21
N SER A 368 22.66 -5.68 20.45
CA SER A 368 22.42 -6.52 21.63
C SER A 368 22.52 -5.71 22.94
N PRO A 369 22.00 -6.22 24.08
CA PRO A 369 22.14 -5.55 25.38
C PRO A 369 23.59 -5.26 25.78
N VAL A 370 24.51 -6.19 25.52
CA VAL A 370 25.94 -6.01 25.82
C VAL A 370 26.56 -4.92 24.95
N SER A 371 26.26 -4.93 23.64
CA SER A 371 26.69 -3.87 22.72
C SER A 371 26.18 -2.51 23.16
N PHE A 372 24.90 -2.43 23.51
CA PHE A 372 24.27 -1.21 24.02
C PHE A 372 24.99 -0.65 25.26
N ILE A 373 25.36 -1.49 26.23
CA ILE A 373 26.09 -1.07 27.44
C ILE A 373 27.46 -0.48 27.10
N LEU A 374 28.23 -1.15 26.25
CA LEU A 374 29.56 -0.69 25.85
C LEU A 374 29.49 0.65 25.11
N VAL A 375 28.53 0.81 24.21
CA VAL A 375 28.34 2.06 23.46
C VAL A 375 27.87 3.19 24.39
N VAL A 376 26.91 2.95 25.28
CA VAL A 376 26.44 3.95 26.24
C VAL A 376 27.58 4.44 27.14
N GLN A 377 28.42 3.53 27.64
CA GLN A 377 29.58 3.89 28.47
C GLN A 377 30.59 4.77 27.72
N ALA A 378 30.78 4.55 26.41
CA ALA A 378 31.74 5.28 25.59
C ALA A 378 31.20 6.60 25.02
N VAL A 379 29.89 6.72 24.79
CA VAL A 379 29.28 7.82 24.01
C VAL A 379 28.52 8.82 24.88
N VAL A 380 27.78 8.36 25.90
CA VAL A 380 26.91 9.24 26.70
C VAL A 380 27.69 10.27 27.53
N PRO A 381 28.75 9.90 28.29
CA PRO A 381 29.49 10.87 29.08
C PRO A 381 30.14 11.99 28.23
N PRO A 382 30.82 11.69 27.10
CA PRO A 382 31.33 12.75 26.21
C PRO A 382 30.25 13.68 25.66
N ILE A 383 29.06 13.16 25.32
CA ILE A 383 27.94 13.99 24.86
C ILE A 383 27.50 14.97 25.95
N PHE A 384 27.41 14.54 27.21
CA PHE A 384 27.07 15.44 28.31
C PHE A 384 28.11 16.56 28.50
N THR A 385 29.41 16.22 28.45
CA THR A 385 30.47 17.22 28.53
C THR A 385 30.36 18.22 27.38
N LEU A 386 30.21 17.74 26.14
CA LEU A 386 30.03 18.60 24.97
C LEU A 386 28.79 19.48 25.09
N TYR A 387 27.68 18.95 25.60
CA TYR A 387 26.45 19.72 25.75
C TYR A 387 26.62 20.92 26.69
N GLN A 388 27.41 20.76 27.77
CA GLN A 388 27.70 21.82 28.74
C GLN A 388 28.66 22.89 28.19
N GLU A 389 29.62 22.49 27.36
CA GLU A 389 30.64 23.39 26.80
C GLU A 389 30.19 24.14 25.55
N VAL A 390 29.17 23.63 24.86
CA VAL A 390 28.77 24.13 23.54
C VAL A 390 27.88 25.37 23.65
N ASP A 391 28.36 26.43 22.99
CA ASP A 391 27.55 27.62 22.71
C ASP A 391 26.67 27.40 21.46
N GLY A 392 25.35 27.55 21.63
CA GLY A 392 24.39 27.66 20.54
C GLY A 392 23.36 26.51 20.47
N ILE A 393 22.09 26.91 20.32
CA ILE A 393 20.92 26.04 20.32
C ILE A 393 20.97 24.98 19.21
N VAL A 394 21.51 25.32 18.04
CA VAL A 394 21.61 24.40 16.89
C VAL A 394 22.51 23.21 17.21
N LYS A 395 23.65 23.45 17.89
CA LYS A 395 24.57 22.37 18.25
C LYS A 395 24.01 21.55 19.42
N GLN A 396 23.42 22.21 20.43
CA GLN A 396 22.70 21.53 21.51
C GLN A 396 21.58 20.62 20.98
N ARG A 397 20.81 21.09 19.98
CA ARG A 397 19.79 20.30 19.31
C ARG A 397 20.35 19.03 18.69
N ALA A 398 21.45 19.12 17.96
CA ALA A 398 22.07 17.98 17.29
C ALA A 398 22.63 16.93 18.30
N LEU A 399 23.10 17.38 19.47
CA LEU A 399 23.46 16.48 20.57
C LEU A 399 22.23 15.77 21.15
N LEU A 400 21.10 16.48 21.35
CA LEU A 400 19.84 15.84 21.75
C LEU A 400 19.34 14.84 20.70
N GLU A 401 19.49 15.14 19.40
CA GLU A 401 19.16 14.19 18.33
C GLU A 401 20.00 12.90 18.45
N THR A 402 21.28 13.02 18.82
CA THR A 402 22.16 11.87 19.06
C THR A 402 21.69 11.02 20.24
N LEU A 403 21.27 11.66 21.35
CA LEU A 403 20.69 10.95 22.49
C LEU A 403 19.35 10.27 22.14
N ASN A 404 18.51 10.92 21.35
CA ASN A 404 17.25 10.34 20.88
C ASN A 404 17.47 9.05 20.08
N VAL A 405 18.52 9.01 19.26
CA VAL A 405 18.94 7.81 18.52
C VAL A 405 19.33 6.67 19.48
N LEU A 406 20.05 6.98 20.56
CA LEU A 406 20.37 5.98 21.60
C LEU A 406 19.11 5.50 22.33
N PHE A 407 18.13 6.37 22.59
CA PHE A 407 16.87 5.98 23.24
C PHE A 407 16.01 5.08 22.33
N GLU A 408 16.07 5.29 21.02
CA GLU A 408 15.43 4.41 20.04
C GLU A 408 16.11 3.04 20.02
N ALA A 409 17.44 2.98 19.99
CA ALA A 409 18.17 1.72 20.15
C ALA A 409 17.85 1.02 21.49
N ALA A 410 17.73 1.78 22.59
CA ALA A 410 17.32 1.23 23.88
C ALA A 410 15.93 0.60 23.83
N THR A 411 15.01 1.23 23.08
CA THR A 411 13.65 0.72 22.90
C THR A 411 13.65 -0.59 22.11
N THR A 412 14.52 -0.73 21.11
CA THR A 412 14.70 -1.99 20.36
C THR A 412 15.25 -3.11 21.24
N VAL A 413 16.20 -2.78 22.12
CA VAL A 413 16.91 -3.77 22.96
C VAL A 413 16.11 -4.18 24.20
N PHE A 414 15.51 -3.22 24.92
CA PHE A 414 14.83 -3.45 26.20
C PHE A 414 13.30 -3.44 26.09
N GLY A 415 12.76 -3.02 24.94
CA GLY A 415 11.33 -2.98 24.67
C GLY A 415 10.59 -1.76 25.25
N GLN A 416 9.30 -1.72 24.97
CA GLN A 416 8.32 -0.77 25.52
C GLN A 416 7.44 -1.47 26.55
N TRP A 417 6.57 -0.71 27.22
CA TRP A 417 5.59 -1.24 28.17
C TRP A 417 4.70 -2.37 27.63
N THR A 418 4.42 -2.39 26.33
CA THR A 418 3.56 -3.38 25.67
C THR A 418 4.31 -4.59 25.11
N THR A 419 5.65 -4.60 25.18
CA THR A 419 6.47 -5.70 24.65
C THR A 419 6.24 -6.97 25.46
N ARG A 420 5.71 -8.02 24.79
CA ARG A 420 5.46 -9.34 25.40
C ARG A 420 6.78 -10.11 25.51
N GLY A 421 7.31 -10.31 26.71
CA GLY A 421 8.55 -11.06 26.94
C GLY A 421 9.18 -10.84 28.32
N GLY A 422 10.01 -11.79 28.76
CA GLY A 422 10.73 -11.77 30.05
C GLY A 422 11.63 -10.56 30.22
N GLU A 423 11.98 -10.23 31.47
CA GLU A 423 12.92 -9.15 31.79
C GLU A 423 14.24 -9.36 31.05
N ALA A 424 14.80 -8.27 30.49
CA ALA A 424 16.15 -8.34 29.93
C ALA A 424 17.10 -8.80 31.05
N ALA A 425 17.94 -9.80 30.74
CA ALA A 425 18.88 -10.37 31.72
C ALA A 425 19.88 -9.35 32.30
N ILE A 426 19.98 -8.16 31.67
CA ILE A 426 20.89 -7.09 32.05
C ILE A 426 20.12 -5.80 32.20
N GLU A 427 20.41 -5.05 33.27
CA GLU A 427 19.82 -3.75 33.58
C GLU A 427 20.18 -2.69 32.52
N ASN A 428 19.23 -1.80 32.24
CA ASN A 428 19.43 -0.72 31.27
C ASN A 428 20.48 0.30 31.78
N PRO A 429 21.62 0.48 31.08
CA PRO A 429 22.70 1.36 31.53
C PRO A 429 22.31 2.84 31.57
N LEU A 430 21.26 3.25 30.85
CA LEU A 430 20.76 4.63 30.87
C LEU A 430 20.21 5.03 32.24
N LEU A 431 19.81 4.08 33.10
CA LEU A 431 19.28 4.36 34.44
C LEU A 431 20.28 5.15 35.30
N LYS A 432 21.58 4.99 35.08
CA LYS A 432 22.64 5.75 35.77
C LYS A 432 22.59 7.25 35.49
N PHE A 433 21.98 7.65 34.38
CA PHE A 433 21.88 9.03 33.91
C PHE A 433 20.43 9.54 33.93
N LYS A 434 19.51 8.80 34.58
CA LYS A 434 18.07 9.07 34.56
C LYS A 434 17.72 10.51 34.94
N ASP A 435 18.22 10.97 36.09
CA ASP A 435 17.94 12.31 36.59
C ASP A 435 18.52 13.37 35.64
N GLN A 436 19.74 13.17 35.16
CA GLN A 436 20.39 14.06 34.20
C GLN A 436 19.62 14.17 32.89
N PHE A 437 19.07 13.05 32.38
CA PHE A 437 18.22 13.08 31.18
C PHE A 437 16.89 13.78 31.45
N SER A 438 16.26 13.53 32.59
CA SER A 438 15.01 14.21 32.97
C SER A 438 15.19 15.72 33.03
N ASP A 439 16.26 16.18 33.69
CA ASP A 439 16.57 17.61 33.83
C ASP A 439 16.93 18.24 32.48
N LEU A 440 17.81 17.58 31.71
CA LEU A 440 18.25 18.06 30.39
C LEU A 440 17.08 18.24 29.42
N PHE A 441 16.26 17.20 29.26
CA PHE A 441 15.15 17.22 28.31
C PHE A 441 13.98 18.07 28.82
N GLY A 442 13.72 18.08 30.14
CA GLY A 442 12.74 18.96 30.76
C GLY A 442 13.09 20.44 30.59
N GLN A 443 14.34 20.82 30.86
CA GLN A 443 14.83 22.19 30.66
C GLN A 443 14.85 22.59 29.18
N ALA A 444 15.27 21.69 28.28
CA ALA A 444 15.24 21.96 26.84
C ALA A 444 13.80 22.14 26.31
N LEU A 445 12.82 21.41 26.87
CA LEU A 445 11.42 21.49 26.46
C LEU A 445 10.70 22.71 27.06
N MET A 446 10.87 23.00 28.36
CA MET A 446 10.10 24.02 29.08
C MET A 446 10.87 25.32 29.34
N GLY A 447 12.20 25.26 29.43
CA GLY A 447 13.05 26.41 29.75
C GLY A 447 13.59 27.18 28.54
N ALA A 448 13.57 26.58 27.35
CA ALA A 448 14.00 27.24 26.12
C ALA A 448 12.99 28.31 25.64
N ALA A 449 13.45 29.26 24.84
CA ALA A 449 12.59 30.28 24.23
C ALA A 449 11.47 29.65 23.39
N LYS A 450 10.26 30.23 23.42
CA LYS A 450 9.07 29.65 22.78
C LYS A 450 9.21 29.58 21.26
N GLU A 451 10.01 30.47 20.68
CA GLU A 451 10.33 30.56 19.26
C GLU A 451 11.21 29.39 18.77
N GLU A 452 11.93 28.72 19.66
CA GLU A 452 12.86 27.62 19.35
C GLU A 452 12.14 26.28 19.20
N VAL A 453 11.09 26.28 18.39
CA VAL A 453 10.16 25.15 18.15
C VAL A 453 10.92 23.87 17.80
N SER A 454 11.98 23.97 17.00
CA SER A 454 12.70 22.80 16.52
C SER A 454 13.57 22.13 17.60
N PHE A 455 14.12 22.92 18.52
CA PHE A 455 14.89 22.41 19.65
C PHE A 455 13.96 21.76 20.70
N ARG A 456 12.86 22.45 21.02
CA ARG A 456 11.82 21.95 21.92
C ARG A 456 11.16 20.67 21.39
N SER A 457 10.93 20.59 20.07
CA SER A 457 10.44 19.39 19.38
C SER A 457 11.38 18.20 19.55
N THR A 458 12.69 18.40 19.35
CA THR A 458 13.69 17.36 19.59
C THR A 458 13.69 16.89 21.05
N ALA A 459 13.55 17.83 21.99
CA ALA A 459 13.48 17.50 23.41
C ALA A 459 12.21 16.70 23.76
N LEU A 460 11.05 17.12 23.24
CA LEU A 460 9.77 16.42 23.41
C LEU A 460 9.86 14.97 22.92
N LYS A 461 10.45 14.74 21.74
CA LYS A 461 10.64 13.40 21.19
C LYS A 461 11.50 12.53 22.10
N GLY A 462 12.61 13.06 22.61
CA GLY A 462 13.47 12.34 23.55
C GLY A 462 12.76 11.97 24.84
N PHE A 463 12.05 12.92 25.43
CA PHE A 463 11.33 12.70 26.68
C PHE A 463 10.17 11.71 26.52
N LEU A 464 9.50 11.71 25.36
CA LEU A 464 8.55 10.68 24.98
C LEU A 464 9.19 9.30 24.87
N ARG A 465 10.35 9.16 24.20
CA ARG A 465 11.05 7.87 24.09
C ARG A 465 11.37 7.30 25.47
N LEU A 466 11.94 8.12 26.35
CA LEU A 466 12.24 7.73 27.74
C LEU A 466 10.97 7.34 28.54
N SER A 467 9.85 8.03 28.30
CA SER A 467 8.56 7.71 28.95
C SER A 467 7.95 6.40 28.46
N THR A 468 8.16 6.05 27.19
CA THR A 468 7.69 4.78 26.61
C THR A 468 8.61 3.60 26.87
N LEU A 469 9.87 3.87 27.24
CA LEU A 469 10.88 2.86 27.52
C LEU A 469 10.51 2.04 28.75
N ARG A 470 10.58 0.72 28.62
CA ARG A 470 10.15 -0.21 29.66
C ARG A 470 10.97 0.00 30.95
N HIS A 471 10.28 0.13 32.08
CA HIS A 471 10.88 0.27 33.42
C HIS A 471 11.89 1.43 33.59
N PHE A 472 11.85 2.46 32.74
CA PHE A 472 12.75 3.61 32.88
C PHE A 472 12.18 4.70 33.82
N PHE A 473 11.07 5.33 33.41
CA PHE A 473 10.35 6.29 34.25
C PHE A 473 9.23 5.63 35.07
N GLN A 474 9.04 6.14 36.28
CA GLN A 474 7.93 5.85 37.18
C GLN A 474 6.69 6.68 36.76
N GLU A 475 5.50 6.30 37.26
CA GLU A 475 4.24 6.93 36.84
C GLU A 475 4.15 8.42 37.18
N ASN A 476 4.75 8.85 38.29
CA ASN A 476 4.84 10.27 38.66
C ASN A 476 5.73 11.07 37.70
N GLU A 477 6.84 10.50 37.22
CA GLU A 477 7.74 11.15 36.27
C GLU A 477 7.10 11.27 34.89
N ILE A 478 6.39 10.22 34.44
CA ILE A 478 5.58 10.28 33.22
C ILE A 478 4.45 11.29 33.39
N GLY A 479 3.83 11.34 34.58
CA GLY A 479 2.80 12.33 34.92
C GLY A 479 3.29 13.77 34.82
N LEU A 480 4.53 14.06 35.22
CA LEU A 480 5.16 15.38 35.03
C LEU A 480 5.31 15.72 33.55
N PHE A 481 5.75 14.75 32.72
CA PHE A 481 5.82 14.97 31.28
C PHE A 481 4.44 15.24 30.67
N VAL A 482 3.41 14.49 31.07
CA VAL A 482 2.02 14.73 30.65
C VAL A 482 1.58 16.16 31.01
N GLN A 483 1.91 16.66 32.20
CA GLN A 483 1.62 18.04 32.60
C GLN A 483 2.33 19.08 31.72
N TYR A 484 3.59 18.83 31.33
CA TYR A 484 4.30 19.70 30.38
C TYR A 484 3.60 19.74 29.02
N LEU A 485 3.15 18.59 28.52
CA LEU A 485 2.41 18.53 27.26
C LEU A 485 1.07 19.26 27.34
N ASP A 486 0.33 19.09 28.45
CA ASP A 486 -0.92 19.79 28.69
C ASP A 486 -0.72 21.32 28.74
N GLU A 487 0.35 21.79 29.40
CA GLU A 487 0.71 23.20 29.46
C GLU A 487 1.05 23.79 28.09
N ILE A 488 1.84 23.07 27.29
CA ILE A 488 2.17 23.46 25.90
C ILE A 488 0.89 23.59 25.07
N ILE A 489 -0.07 22.68 25.21
CA ILE A 489 -1.29 22.69 24.40
C ILE A 489 -2.24 23.79 24.87
N LEU A 490 -2.50 23.90 26.18
CA LEU A 490 -3.55 24.75 26.73
C LEU A 490 -3.12 26.20 26.99
N LYS A 491 -1.89 26.43 27.45
CA LYS A 491 -1.46 27.77 27.92
C LYS A 491 -0.55 28.52 26.94
N GLU A 492 0.20 27.83 26.11
CA GLU A 492 1.13 28.51 25.21
C GLU A 492 0.40 29.18 24.02
N GLU A 493 0.83 30.40 23.68
CA GLU A 493 0.36 31.08 22.48
C GLU A 493 0.83 30.36 21.21
N SER A 494 0.05 30.47 20.14
CA SER A 494 0.37 29.83 18.87
C SER A 494 1.59 30.49 18.21
N VAL A 495 2.72 29.79 18.18
CA VAL A 495 3.92 30.21 17.44
C VAL A 495 4.02 29.44 16.12
N GLY A 496 4.18 30.16 15.01
CA GLY A 496 4.35 29.57 13.68
C GLY A 496 3.14 28.74 13.22
N ARG A 497 3.35 27.44 12.94
CA ARG A 497 2.31 26.50 12.45
C ARG A 497 1.73 25.60 13.55
N ASN A 498 2.00 25.89 14.82
CA ASN A 498 1.66 25.05 15.97
C ASN A 498 2.26 23.64 15.90
N ASP A 499 3.44 23.49 15.28
CA ASP A 499 4.08 22.19 15.09
C ASP A 499 4.39 21.51 16.43
N LEU A 500 4.84 22.28 17.44
CA LEU A 500 5.07 21.76 18.79
C LEU A 500 3.78 21.25 19.45
N LYS A 501 2.65 21.97 19.33
CA LYS A 501 1.37 21.53 19.89
C LYS A 501 0.88 20.24 19.22
N LYS A 502 1.06 20.11 17.91
CA LYS A 502 0.72 18.87 17.18
C LYS A 502 1.58 17.69 17.66
N GLU A 503 2.87 17.91 17.84
CA GLU A 503 3.76 16.88 18.40
C GLU A 503 3.41 16.53 19.85
N ALA A 504 2.97 17.51 20.65
CA ALA A 504 2.50 17.27 22.02
C ALA A 504 1.21 16.42 22.06
N ILE A 505 0.24 16.70 21.19
CA ILE A 505 -0.98 15.89 21.06
C ILE A 505 -0.63 14.47 20.62
N ALA A 506 0.27 14.32 19.64
CA ALA A 506 0.74 13.01 19.21
C ALA A 506 1.46 12.25 20.34
N ALA A 507 2.25 12.93 21.16
CA ALA A 507 2.91 12.34 22.32
C ALA A 507 1.89 11.88 23.38
N LEU A 508 0.89 12.70 23.71
CA LEU A 508 -0.20 12.30 24.60
C LEU A 508 -0.96 11.09 24.06
N ALA A 509 -1.22 11.04 22.75
CA ALA A 509 -1.86 9.89 22.10
C ALA A 509 -1.00 8.61 22.17
N VAL A 510 0.33 8.72 22.08
CA VAL A 510 1.25 7.57 22.30
C VAL A 510 1.21 7.13 23.76
N ILE A 511 1.30 8.05 24.72
CA ILE A 511 1.23 7.73 26.16
C ILE A 511 -0.12 7.09 26.50
N SER A 512 -1.20 7.54 25.87
CA SER A 512 -2.56 7.02 25.98
C SER A 512 -2.65 5.50 25.74
N LYS A 513 -1.83 4.97 24.81
CA LYS A 513 -1.72 3.53 24.51
C LYS A 513 -1.02 2.73 25.60
N HIS A 514 -0.04 3.32 26.27
CA HIS A 514 0.80 2.63 27.25
C HIS A 514 0.30 2.80 28.70
N LYS A 515 -0.21 3.99 29.04
CA LYS A 515 -0.62 4.42 30.37
C LYS A 515 -1.91 5.27 30.31
N PRO A 516 -3.05 4.69 29.91
CA PRO A 516 -4.31 5.42 29.72
C PRO A 516 -4.81 6.14 30.99
N ARG A 517 -4.52 5.59 32.18
CA ARG A 517 -4.93 6.18 33.47
C ARG A 517 -4.34 7.58 33.70
N LEU A 518 -3.05 7.78 33.38
CA LEU A 518 -2.41 9.08 33.54
C LEU A 518 -3.09 10.16 32.68
N ILE A 519 -3.50 9.81 31.47
CA ILE A 519 -4.24 10.71 30.58
C ILE A 519 -5.63 11.02 31.15
N VAL A 520 -6.34 10.00 31.68
CA VAL A 520 -7.67 10.18 32.29
C VAL A 520 -7.61 11.02 33.56
N ASP A 521 -6.56 10.89 34.37
CA ASP A 521 -6.45 11.54 35.68
C ASP A 521 -5.84 12.96 35.59
N ILE A 522 -5.02 13.25 34.58
CA ILE A 522 -4.29 14.53 34.44
C ILE A 522 -4.85 15.36 33.28
N THR A 523 -4.72 14.85 32.05
CA THR A 523 -5.08 15.57 30.81
C THR A 523 -6.58 15.86 30.72
N PHE A 524 -7.44 14.87 30.98
CA PHE A 524 -8.89 15.05 30.83
C PHE A 524 -9.47 16.16 31.72
N PRO A 525 -9.20 16.19 33.04
CA PRO A 525 -9.64 17.28 33.90
C PRO A 525 -9.17 18.64 33.40
N ALA A 526 -7.90 18.75 32.99
CA ALA A 526 -7.32 20.01 32.49
C ALA A 526 -8.03 20.50 31.21
N PHE A 527 -8.25 19.62 30.24
CA PHE A 527 -8.89 19.98 28.96
C PHE A 527 -10.40 20.23 29.11
N VAL A 528 -11.10 19.42 29.92
CA VAL A 528 -12.56 19.59 30.12
C VAL A 528 -12.87 20.88 30.89
N ALA A 529 -11.95 21.34 31.75
CA ALA A 529 -12.08 22.61 32.46
C ALA A 529 -11.98 23.84 31.55
N THR A 530 -11.31 23.74 30.39
CA THR A 530 -11.26 24.86 29.41
C THR A 530 -12.48 24.90 28.49
N LEU A 531 -13.33 23.88 28.50
CA LEU A 531 -14.54 23.84 27.69
C LEU A 531 -15.66 24.67 28.34
N PRO A 532 -16.29 25.61 27.60
CA PRO A 532 -17.30 26.51 28.14
C PRO A 532 -18.54 25.76 28.64
N GLU A 533 -19.25 26.37 29.59
CA GLU A 533 -20.58 25.91 30.02
C GLU A 533 -21.71 26.45 29.14
N GLU A 534 -21.49 27.61 28.50
CA GLU A 534 -22.37 28.31 27.56
C GLU A 534 -21.51 29.03 26.52
N ASP A 535 -21.96 29.05 25.25
CA ASP A 535 -21.26 29.75 24.16
C ASP A 535 -22.09 30.95 23.69
N GLU A 536 -21.59 32.16 23.94
CA GLU A 536 -22.18 33.42 23.47
C GLU A 536 -21.87 33.72 21.99
N GLY A 537 -21.07 32.86 21.33
CA GLY A 537 -20.82 32.91 19.89
C GLY A 537 -19.75 33.90 19.45
N SER A 538 -18.96 34.46 20.38
CA SER A 538 -17.97 35.50 20.09
C SER A 538 -16.59 34.98 19.68
N ASP A 539 -16.17 33.78 20.12
CA ASP A 539 -14.98 33.08 19.59
C ASP A 539 -15.06 31.55 19.82
N ALA A 540 -14.82 30.75 18.79
CA ALA A 540 -14.84 29.28 18.84
C ALA A 540 -13.60 28.67 19.53
N LEU A 541 -13.22 29.20 20.70
CA LEU A 541 -12.01 28.85 21.47
C LEU A 541 -12.01 27.39 21.95
N TYR A 542 -13.16 26.73 21.95
CA TYR A 542 -13.31 25.33 22.35
C TYR A 542 -12.86 24.33 21.25
N LEU A 543 -12.76 24.74 19.99
CA LEU A 543 -12.48 23.83 18.87
C LEU A 543 -11.09 23.15 18.98
N PRO A 544 -9.99 23.87 19.27
CA PRO A 544 -8.68 23.23 19.42
C PRO A 544 -8.65 22.22 20.57
N THR A 545 -9.34 22.51 21.67
CA THR A 545 -9.46 21.59 22.82
C THR A 545 -10.21 20.32 22.44
N LEU A 546 -11.34 20.45 21.74
CA LEU A 546 -12.11 19.29 21.26
C LEU A 546 -11.32 18.47 20.23
N GLU A 547 -10.58 19.11 19.34
CA GLU A 547 -9.72 18.44 18.35
C GLU A 547 -8.60 17.64 19.04
N ALA A 548 -7.93 18.23 20.03
CA ALA A 548 -6.90 17.54 20.81
C ALA A 548 -7.47 16.36 21.60
N LEU A 549 -8.60 16.55 22.29
CA LEU A 549 -9.31 15.47 22.98
C LEU A 549 -9.69 14.34 22.00
N ALA A 550 -10.13 14.68 20.78
CA ALA A 550 -10.47 13.69 19.78
C ALA A 550 -9.26 12.82 19.40
N GLN A 551 -8.10 13.44 19.15
CA GLN A 551 -6.89 12.73 18.73
C GLN A 551 -6.31 11.83 19.83
N ILE A 552 -6.48 12.18 21.10
CA ILE A 552 -5.93 11.41 22.24
C ILE A 552 -6.84 10.23 22.62
N SER A 553 -8.14 10.32 22.32
CA SER A 553 -9.18 9.43 22.86
C SER A 553 -9.55 8.22 21.99
N VAL A 554 -8.65 7.77 21.12
CA VAL A 554 -8.92 6.60 20.25
C VAL A 554 -8.96 5.30 21.06
N GLU A 555 -8.13 5.18 22.09
CA GLU A 555 -8.07 4.01 22.97
C GLU A 555 -9.33 3.85 23.82
N ARG A 556 -9.77 2.61 24.06
CA ARG A 556 -11.08 2.28 24.67
C ARG A 556 -11.35 3.02 26.00
N ASP A 557 -10.47 2.84 26.99
CA ASP A 557 -10.68 3.36 28.34
C ASP A 557 -10.80 4.90 28.35
N ILE A 558 -10.05 5.52 27.43
CA ILE A 558 -10.00 6.96 27.25
C ILE A 558 -11.25 7.45 26.53
N PHE A 559 -11.67 6.75 25.48
CA PHE A 559 -12.92 7.03 24.76
C PHE A 559 -14.14 6.96 25.68
N GLU A 560 -14.25 5.94 26.54
CA GLU A 560 -15.35 5.83 27.49
C GLU A 560 -15.44 7.05 28.42
N THR A 561 -14.30 7.61 28.80
CA THR A 561 -14.22 8.84 29.59
C THR A 561 -14.63 10.06 28.76
N LEU A 562 -14.12 10.19 27.53
CA LEU A 562 -14.52 11.26 26.60
C LEU A 562 -16.02 11.27 26.36
N PHE A 563 -16.59 10.12 25.98
CA PHE A 563 -18.02 9.97 25.73
C PHE A 563 -18.82 10.38 26.96
N ARG A 564 -18.48 9.88 28.16
CA ARG A 564 -19.19 10.24 29.40
C ARG A 564 -19.16 11.75 29.67
N ARG A 565 -17.99 12.40 29.57
CA ARG A 565 -17.82 13.83 29.89
C ARG A 565 -18.51 14.72 28.86
N LEU A 566 -18.30 14.47 27.57
CA LEU A 566 -18.89 15.26 26.49
C LEU A 566 -20.40 15.05 26.37
N PHE A 567 -20.88 13.80 26.50
CA PHE A 567 -22.32 13.52 26.50
C PHE A 567 -23.01 14.18 27.69
N SER A 568 -22.40 14.15 28.88
CA SER A 568 -22.94 14.85 30.06
C SER A 568 -23.05 16.36 29.82
N LYS A 569 -22.03 16.99 29.21
CA LYS A 569 -22.09 18.42 28.84
C LYS A 569 -23.20 18.67 27.81
N LEU A 570 -23.32 17.82 26.79
CA LEU A 570 -24.39 17.92 25.79
C LEU A 570 -25.78 17.82 26.44
N SER A 571 -26.01 16.85 27.32
CA SER A 571 -27.28 16.70 28.04
C SER A 571 -27.64 17.93 28.87
N ILE A 572 -26.66 18.57 29.51
CA ILE A 572 -26.87 19.82 30.25
C ILE A 572 -27.31 20.94 29.30
N LEU A 573 -26.62 21.12 28.16
CA LEU A 573 -26.98 22.12 27.15
C LEU A 573 -28.39 21.91 26.60
N LEU A 574 -28.78 20.66 26.35
CA LEU A 574 -30.13 20.32 25.87
C LEU A 574 -31.24 20.58 26.90
N GLN A 575 -30.91 20.70 28.18
CA GLN A 575 -31.88 20.98 29.26
C GLN A 575 -31.98 22.46 29.65
N LYS A 576 -31.05 23.32 29.18
CA LYS A 576 -31.08 24.77 29.44
C LYS A 576 -32.12 25.46 28.56
N GLU A 577 -32.81 26.47 29.10
CA GLU A 577 -33.79 27.28 28.35
C GLU A 577 -33.10 28.24 27.36
N GLN A 578 -31.93 28.77 27.73
CA GLN A 578 -31.08 29.61 26.88
C GLN A 578 -29.71 28.96 26.71
N PRO A 579 -29.55 28.07 25.72
CA PRO A 579 -28.33 27.26 25.59
C PRO A 579 -27.18 27.94 24.83
N GLY A 580 -27.35 29.19 24.37
CA GLY A 580 -26.37 29.90 23.55
C GLY A 580 -26.35 29.44 22.08
N ALA A 581 -25.19 29.55 21.43
CA ALA A 581 -25.02 29.22 20.01
C ALA A 581 -25.09 27.71 19.73
N VAL A 582 -25.78 27.34 18.64
CA VAL A 582 -25.96 25.94 18.19
C VAL A 582 -24.64 25.29 17.72
N ALA A 583 -23.62 26.09 17.42
CA ALA A 583 -22.32 25.63 16.93
C ALA A 583 -21.57 24.75 17.95
N TYR A 584 -21.71 25.02 19.25
CA TYR A 584 -21.01 24.28 20.30
C TYR A 584 -21.56 22.86 20.53
N PRO A 585 -22.88 22.65 20.73
CA PRO A 585 -23.48 21.30 20.75
C PRO A 585 -23.15 20.48 19.50
N ARG A 586 -23.15 21.13 18.32
CA ARG A 586 -22.76 20.47 17.07
C ARG A 586 -21.30 20.01 17.10
N ALA A 587 -20.37 20.87 17.54
CA ALA A 587 -18.97 20.51 17.65
C ALA A 587 -18.72 19.33 18.61
N ILE A 588 -19.47 19.25 19.72
CA ILE A 588 -19.42 18.09 20.63
C ILE A 588 -19.85 16.80 19.90
N LEU A 589 -20.97 16.82 19.18
CA LEU A 589 -21.44 15.67 18.40
C LEU A 589 -20.45 15.27 17.31
N THR A 590 -19.88 16.25 16.59
CA THR A 590 -18.85 16.00 15.57
C THR A 590 -17.60 15.36 16.17
N THR A 591 -17.20 15.79 17.37
CA THR A 591 -16.06 15.21 18.10
C THR A 591 -16.32 13.75 18.43
N LEU A 592 -17.49 13.43 18.98
CA LEU A 592 -17.88 12.03 19.27
C LEU A 592 -17.94 11.18 18.01
N LEU A 593 -18.55 11.71 16.93
CA LEU A 593 -18.62 11.05 15.64
C LEU A 593 -17.24 10.73 15.08
N TYR A 594 -16.33 11.70 15.09
CA TYR A 594 -14.98 11.54 14.56
C TYR A 594 -14.22 10.43 15.30
N VAL A 595 -14.25 10.43 16.63
CA VAL A 595 -13.54 9.40 17.42
C VAL A 595 -14.17 8.02 17.23
N MET A 596 -15.50 7.93 17.17
CA MET A 596 -16.19 6.66 16.89
C MET A 596 -15.90 6.11 15.50
N GLN A 597 -15.72 6.97 14.48
CA GLN A 597 -15.34 6.56 13.13
C GLN A 597 -13.92 5.98 13.04
N GLN A 598 -13.01 6.41 13.91
CA GLN A 598 -11.65 5.86 13.97
C GLN A 598 -11.57 4.53 14.71
N ARG A 599 -12.60 4.20 15.50
CA ARG A 599 -12.66 2.99 16.32
C ARG A 599 -13.47 1.92 15.60
N ASN A 600 -13.11 0.65 15.81
CA ASN A 600 -13.90 -0.46 15.31
C ASN A 600 -15.12 -0.70 16.22
N MET A 601 -16.18 0.09 16.00
CA MET A 601 -17.37 0.03 16.83
C MET A 601 -18.10 -1.32 16.75
N GLU A 602 -17.91 -2.14 15.71
CA GLU A 602 -18.54 -3.47 15.65
C GLU A 602 -18.00 -4.45 16.72
N GLN A 603 -16.79 -4.21 17.21
CA GLN A 603 -16.13 -5.05 18.22
C GLN A 603 -16.13 -4.44 19.62
N ASP A 604 -16.71 -3.25 19.79
CA ASP A 604 -16.73 -2.56 21.07
C ASP A 604 -17.84 -3.09 21.97
N GLN A 605 -17.48 -3.47 23.20
CA GLN A 605 -18.41 -4.04 24.18
C GLN A 605 -19.43 -3.02 24.73
N SER A 606 -19.13 -1.73 24.62
CA SER A 606 -19.92 -0.62 25.15
C SER A 606 -20.89 -0.03 24.12
N VAL A 607 -20.97 -0.59 22.90
CA VAL A 607 -21.82 -0.10 21.79
C VAL A 607 -23.28 -0.02 22.19
N ASP A 608 -23.75 -1.03 22.92
CA ASP A 608 -25.15 -1.07 23.38
C ASP A 608 -25.50 0.13 24.27
N LEU A 609 -24.58 0.53 25.14
CA LEU A 609 -24.76 1.70 26.00
C LEU A 609 -24.76 3.01 25.20
N TYR A 610 -23.93 3.10 24.15
CA TYR A 610 -23.94 4.26 23.26
C TYR A 610 -25.22 4.32 22.43
N PHE A 611 -25.69 3.18 21.94
CA PHE A 611 -26.93 3.04 21.20
C PHE A 611 -28.13 3.50 22.04
N ASP A 612 -28.25 3.03 23.29
CA ASP A 612 -29.38 3.40 24.15
C ASP A 612 -29.39 4.92 24.45
N LYS A 613 -28.21 5.52 24.68
CA LYS A 613 -28.10 6.95 24.99
C LYS A 613 -28.30 7.86 23.77
N VAL A 614 -27.71 7.50 22.64
CA VAL A 614 -27.70 8.34 21.43
C VAL A 614 -28.88 8.01 20.52
N VAL A 615 -29.01 6.75 20.10
CA VAL A 615 -30.02 6.34 19.12
C VAL A 615 -31.41 6.37 19.75
N ILE A 616 -31.60 5.81 20.94
CA ILE A 616 -32.92 5.86 21.59
C ILE A 616 -33.15 7.22 22.26
N GLY A 617 -32.23 7.63 23.16
CA GLY A 617 -32.38 8.85 23.96
C GLY A 617 -32.50 10.12 23.13
N LEU A 618 -31.48 10.45 22.32
CA LEU A 618 -31.49 11.71 21.58
C LEU A 618 -32.52 11.73 20.43
N CYS A 619 -32.87 10.60 19.81
CA CYS A 619 -33.95 10.60 18.82
C CYS A 619 -35.31 10.90 19.48
N ARG A 620 -35.55 10.39 20.70
CA ARG A 620 -36.74 10.76 21.47
C ARG A 620 -36.75 12.24 21.82
N ASP A 621 -35.60 12.80 22.20
CA ASP A 621 -35.46 14.23 22.47
C ASP A 621 -35.73 15.08 21.21
N VAL A 622 -35.31 14.61 20.03
CA VAL A 622 -35.63 15.23 18.73
C VAL A 622 -37.14 15.24 18.49
N ALA A 623 -37.84 14.12 18.72
CA ALA A 623 -39.29 14.05 18.60
C ALA A 623 -40.01 15.02 19.56
N ALA A 624 -39.55 15.09 20.82
CA ALA A 624 -40.08 16.04 21.80
C ALA A 624 -39.84 17.49 21.38
N SER A 625 -38.67 17.80 20.84
CA SER A 625 -38.31 19.13 20.33
C SER A 625 -39.14 19.55 19.11
N ALA A 626 -39.38 18.62 18.18
CA ALA A 626 -40.24 18.85 17.02
C ALA A 626 -41.72 19.05 17.38
N SER A 627 -42.19 18.40 18.46
CA SER A 627 -43.53 18.60 19.04
C SER A 627 -43.64 19.86 19.90
N GLY A 628 -42.57 20.66 20.06
CA GLY A 628 -42.57 21.86 20.90
C GLY A 628 -42.61 21.58 22.41
N LYS A 629 -42.34 20.34 22.84
CA LYS A 629 -42.30 19.92 24.26
C LYS A 629 -40.92 20.10 24.89
N ALA A 630 -39.87 20.38 24.11
CA ALA A 630 -38.52 20.58 24.61
C ALA A 630 -38.29 21.99 25.19
N LYS A 631 -37.30 22.10 26.09
CA LYS A 631 -36.91 23.37 26.75
C LYS A 631 -36.17 24.33 25.83
N ASN A 632 -35.52 23.84 24.78
CA ASN A 632 -34.86 24.64 23.76
C ASN A 632 -35.03 24.04 22.36
N ARG A 633 -34.47 24.73 21.35
CA ARG A 633 -34.62 24.38 19.93
C ARG A 633 -33.31 23.90 19.28
N ILE A 634 -32.31 23.47 20.05
CA ILE A 634 -31.03 23.00 19.47
C ILE A 634 -31.26 21.81 18.53
N LEU A 635 -32.11 20.87 18.94
CA LEU A 635 -32.45 19.67 18.16
C LEU A 635 -33.44 19.94 17.01
N ASN A 636 -33.78 21.21 16.74
CA ASN A 636 -34.53 21.58 15.54
C ASN A 636 -33.60 22.13 14.44
N ASP A 637 -32.31 22.35 14.72
CA ASP A 637 -31.34 22.84 13.73
C ASP A 637 -30.93 21.74 12.75
N PRO A 638 -31.00 21.97 11.43
CA PRO A 638 -30.70 20.95 10.43
C PRO A 638 -29.25 20.47 10.48
N THR A 639 -28.29 21.30 10.88
CA THR A 639 -26.87 20.91 10.92
C THR A 639 -26.53 20.04 12.14
N VAL A 640 -27.22 20.26 13.26
CA VAL A 640 -27.17 19.38 14.44
C VAL A 640 -27.82 18.04 14.11
N LEU A 641 -28.99 18.05 13.47
CA LEU A 641 -29.70 16.82 13.08
C LEU A 641 -28.90 15.99 12.07
N ASP A 642 -28.22 16.61 11.11
CA ASP A 642 -27.33 15.89 10.18
C ASP A 642 -26.19 15.19 10.92
N THR A 643 -25.52 15.89 11.85
CA THR A 643 -24.40 15.34 12.63
C THR A 643 -24.86 14.22 13.56
N LEU A 644 -25.98 14.41 14.26
CA LEU A 644 -26.60 13.38 15.10
C LEU A 644 -27.05 12.18 14.26
N GLY A 645 -27.64 12.42 13.09
CA GLY A 645 -28.04 11.38 12.16
C GLY A 645 -26.86 10.51 11.74
N ARG A 646 -25.74 11.11 11.33
CA ARG A 646 -24.50 10.37 11.01
C ARG A 646 -24.02 9.49 12.17
N LEU A 647 -24.09 10.02 13.40
CA LEU A 647 -23.75 9.27 14.62
C LEU A 647 -24.70 8.10 14.86
N CYS A 648 -26.01 8.31 14.70
CA CYS A 648 -27.00 7.26 14.79
C CYS A 648 -26.78 6.18 13.73
N ASN A 649 -26.54 6.55 12.47
CA ASN A 649 -26.25 5.60 11.40
C ASN A 649 -25.07 4.68 11.74
N LEU A 650 -23.97 5.26 12.23
CA LEU A 650 -22.78 4.52 12.63
C LEU A 650 -23.11 3.50 13.73
N LEU A 651 -23.82 3.92 14.78
CA LEU A 651 -24.19 3.06 15.89
C LEU A 651 -25.18 1.97 15.48
N VAL A 652 -26.19 2.28 14.67
CA VAL A 652 -27.20 1.32 14.19
C VAL A 652 -26.53 0.20 13.38
N ARG A 653 -25.50 0.53 12.59
CA ARG A 653 -24.74 -0.47 11.83
C ARG A 653 -23.92 -1.40 12.72
N SER A 654 -23.47 -0.91 13.87
CA SER A 654 -22.58 -1.65 14.78
C SER A 654 -23.34 -2.50 15.81
N VAL A 655 -24.66 -2.39 15.93
CA VAL A 655 -25.47 -3.20 16.85
C VAL A 655 -26.03 -4.47 16.20
N SER A 656 -26.51 -5.38 17.04
CA SER A 656 -27.13 -6.64 16.62
C SER A 656 -28.39 -6.43 15.76
N ILE A 657 -28.72 -7.45 14.96
CA ILE A 657 -29.90 -7.43 14.08
C ILE A 657 -31.21 -7.19 14.85
N GLN A 658 -31.32 -7.70 16.08
CA GLN A 658 -32.50 -7.49 16.94
C GLN A 658 -32.70 -6.01 17.29
N LYS A 659 -31.62 -5.29 17.60
CA LYS A 659 -31.68 -3.84 17.82
C LYS A 659 -31.94 -3.07 16.53
N GLN A 660 -31.42 -3.55 15.39
CA GLN A 660 -31.76 -2.96 14.09
C GLN A 660 -33.24 -3.14 13.72
N GLU A 661 -33.87 -4.26 14.10
CA GLU A 661 -35.32 -4.44 13.97
C GLU A 661 -36.09 -3.45 14.85
N GLN A 662 -35.64 -3.22 16.09
CA GLN A 662 -36.21 -2.19 16.96
C GLN A 662 -36.12 -0.78 16.34
N VAL A 663 -34.99 -0.47 15.70
CA VAL A 663 -34.82 0.77 14.94
C VAL A 663 -35.78 0.82 13.76
N ALA A 664 -35.92 -0.27 13.00
CA ALA A 664 -36.81 -0.37 11.86
C ALA A 664 -38.26 -0.05 12.24
N GLU A 665 -38.75 -0.58 13.37
CA GLU A 665 -40.10 -0.30 13.90
C GLU A 665 -40.28 1.17 14.31
N ASN A 666 -39.18 1.86 14.68
CA ASN A 666 -39.19 3.22 15.21
C ASN A 666 -38.58 4.27 14.27
N VAL A 667 -38.33 3.95 12.98
CA VAL A 667 -37.68 4.87 12.03
C VAL A 667 -38.38 6.22 11.95
N TYR A 668 -39.72 6.22 12.01
CA TYR A 668 -40.53 7.44 11.92
C TYR A 668 -41.03 7.95 13.28
N SER A 669 -41.26 7.07 14.26
CA SER A 669 -41.69 7.48 15.61
C SER A 669 -40.56 8.05 16.46
N LEU A 670 -39.31 7.82 16.06
CA LEU A 670 -38.09 8.22 16.78
C LEU A 670 -38.09 7.79 18.25
N PHE A 671 -38.63 6.60 18.54
CA PHE A 671 -38.74 6.03 19.89
C PHE A 671 -39.58 6.87 20.89
N SER A 672 -40.45 7.75 20.36
CA SER A 672 -41.48 8.44 21.14
C SER A 672 -42.62 7.49 21.52
N GLU A 673 -43.29 7.77 22.63
CA GLU A 673 -44.53 7.08 23.01
C GLU A 673 -45.67 7.41 22.04
N ALA A 674 -46.62 6.47 21.91
CA ALA A 674 -47.74 6.61 20.99
C ALA A 674 -48.64 7.80 21.38
N GLY A 675 -48.84 8.74 20.46
CA GLY A 675 -49.66 9.95 20.66
C GLY A 675 -48.86 11.19 21.09
N ASP A 676 -47.60 11.04 21.50
CA ASP A 676 -46.76 12.17 21.91
C ASP A 676 -46.11 12.93 20.75
N PHE A 677 -45.92 12.22 19.63
CA PHE A 677 -45.32 12.71 18.41
C PHE A 677 -46.08 12.13 17.23
N VAL A 678 -46.40 12.98 16.26
CA VAL A 678 -47.03 12.54 15.02
C VAL A 678 -45.92 12.34 13.99
N PRO A 679 -45.66 11.09 13.55
CA PRO A 679 -44.54 10.79 12.67
C PRO A 679 -44.73 11.38 11.27
N ILE A 680 -43.60 11.61 10.59
CA ILE A 680 -43.52 11.89 9.15
C ILE A 680 -42.76 10.73 8.51
N PRO A 681 -43.21 10.16 7.37
CA PRO A 681 -44.33 10.56 6.49
C PRO A 681 -45.73 10.36 7.10
N PHE A 682 -46.82 10.56 6.33
CA PHE A 682 -48.24 10.25 6.67
C PHE A 682 -49.10 11.33 7.35
N THR A 683 -48.54 12.44 7.83
CA THR A 683 -49.33 13.51 8.47
C THR A 683 -49.82 14.56 7.45
N GLN A 684 -51.11 14.91 7.49
CA GLN A 684 -51.71 15.89 6.55
C GLN A 684 -51.37 17.37 6.87
N THR A 685 -51.05 17.68 8.13
CA THR A 685 -50.62 19.02 8.57
C THR A 685 -49.26 18.92 9.23
N THR A 686 -48.25 19.57 8.65
CA THR A 686 -46.86 19.48 9.13
C THR A 686 -46.32 20.85 9.51
N ASN A 687 -45.59 20.90 10.62
CA ASN A 687 -44.71 22.02 10.95
C ASN A 687 -43.31 21.77 10.36
N VAL A 688 -42.57 22.83 10.04
CA VAL A 688 -41.19 22.77 9.53
C VAL A 688 -40.29 21.95 10.44
N ASP A 689 -40.41 22.11 11.76
CA ASP A 689 -39.61 21.36 12.74
C ASP A 689 -39.93 19.86 12.74
N GLN A 690 -41.20 19.49 12.48
CA GLN A 690 -41.57 18.08 12.31
C GLN A 690 -40.99 17.54 11.00
N GLU A 691 -41.04 18.31 9.90
CA GLU A 691 -40.47 17.86 8.62
C GLU A 691 -38.97 17.60 8.72
N ARG A 692 -38.22 18.38 9.50
CA ARG A 692 -36.79 18.16 9.74
C ARG A 692 -36.46 16.81 10.38
N THR A 693 -37.40 16.17 11.09
CA THR A 693 -37.18 14.85 11.69
C THR A 693 -36.84 13.77 10.66
N ILE A 694 -37.24 13.96 9.39
CA ILE A 694 -36.88 13.06 8.30
C ILE A 694 -35.36 12.95 8.10
N ILE A 695 -34.58 13.95 8.51
CA ILE A 695 -33.11 13.89 8.47
C ILE A 695 -32.63 12.71 9.32
N ILE A 696 -33.10 12.60 10.57
CA ILE A 696 -32.76 11.50 11.48
C ILE A 696 -33.31 10.17 10.96
N SER A 697 -34.59 10.14 10.56
CA SER A 697 -35.21 8.92 10.01
C SER A 697 -34.44 8.37 8.81
N THR A 698 -33.89 9.24 7.96
CA THR A 698 -33.08 8.84 6.80
C THR A 698 -31.78 8.17 7.21
N TYR A 699 -31.08 8.71 8.21
CA TYR A 699 -29.86 8.11 8.72
C TYR A 699 -30.10 6.80 9.49
N LEU A 700 -31.19 6.72 10.26
CA LEU A 700 -31.63 5.48 10.91
C LEU A 700 -31.92 4.39 9.88
N LEU A 701 -32.72 4.73 8.85
CA LEU A 701 -33.04 3.82 7.74
C LEU A 701 -31.78 3.39 6.96
N ALA A 702 -30.81 4.29 6.79
CA ALA A 702 -29.55 3.95 6.16
C ALA A 702 -28.77 2.89 6.94
N GLY A 703 -28.84 2.91 8.28
CA GLY A 703 -28.08 2.02 9.15
C GLY A 703 -28.60 0.59 9.28
N ILE A 704 -29.92 0.36 9.13
CA ILE A 704 -30.53 -0.97 9.34
C ILE A 704 -30.22 -1.95 8.20
N SER A 705 -30.08 -3.24 8.48
CA SER A 705 -29.92 -4.28 7.46
C SER A 705 -31.16 -4.42 6.56
N LYS A 706 -30.96 -4.92 5.35
CA LYS A 706 -32.06 -5.25 4.41
C LYS A 706 -33.04 -6.27 4.99
N GLU A 707 -32.57 -7.16 5.87
CA GLU A 707 -33.38 -8.19 6.52
C GLU A 707 -34.51 -7.60 7.38
N CYS A 708 -34.32 -6.37 7.90
CA CYS A 708 -35.30 -5.66 8.72
C CYS A 708 -36.42 -5.00 7.89
N SER A 709 -36.50 -5.21 6.56
CA SER A 709 -37.46 -4.53 5.68
C SER A 709 -38.91 -4.69 6.13
N ASN A 710 -39.27 -5.86 6.65
CA ASN A 710 -40.64 -6.21 7.01
C ASN A 710 -41.15 -5.49 8.27
N LYS A 711 -40.22 -4.88 9.03
CA LYS A 711 -40.52 -4.14 10.27
C LYS A 711 -40.67 -2.64 10.04
N ILE A 712 -40.31 -2.15 8.85
CA ILE A 712 -40.46 -0.73 8.52
C ILE A 712 -41.96 -0.40 8.41
N PRO A 713 -42.46 0.63 9.11
CA PRO A 713 -43.86 1.02 9.04
C PRO A 713 -44.34 1.31 7.61
N HIS A 714 -45.59 0.94 7.30
CA HIS A 714 -46.26 1.19 6.01
C HIS A 714 -45.58 0.54 4.79
N THR A 715 -44.98 -0.63 5.00
CA THR A 715 -44.39 -1.46 3.92
C THR A 715 -45.19 -2.72 3.60
N ASN A 716 -46.23 -3.02 4.38
CA ASN A 716 -47.11 -4.18 4.25
C ASN A 716 -48.55 -3.69 3.98
N PRO A 717 -49.27 -4.17 2.95
CA PRO A 717 -48.90 -5.24 2.00
C PRO A 717 -47.90 -4.82 0.91
N ASP A 718 -47.79 -3.54 0.59
CA ASP A 718 -46.78 -3.00 -0.32
C ASP A 718 -46.27 -1.61 0.13
N MET A 719 -45.18 -1.14 -0.49
CA MET A 719 -44.56 0.17 -0.18
C MET A 719 -45.19 1.34 -0.97
N SER A 720 -46.28 1.13 -1.70
CA SER A 720 -46.79 2.12 -2.68
C SER A 720 -47.23 3.43 -2.00
N GLY A 721 -48.01 3.34 -0.92
CA GLY A 721 -48.51 4.51 -0.18
C GLY A 721 -47.39 5.33 0.45
N LEU A 722 -46.37 4.68 1.00
CA LEU A 722 -45.19 5.34 1.56
C LEU A 722 -44.38 6.07 0.49
N LEU A 723 -44.12 5.43 -0.66
CA LEU A 723 -43.39 6.06 -1.76
C LEU A 723 -44.16 7.24 -2.36
N LEU A 724 -45.48 7.14 -2.49
CA LEU A 724 -46.35 8.22 -2.98
C LEU A 724 -46.31 9.45 -2.06
N ASP A 725 -46.44 9.26 -0.74
CA ASP A 725 -46.39 10.38 0.22
C ASP A 725 -45.01 11.07 0.21
N LEU A 726 -43.93 10.27 0.14
CA LEU A 726 -42.57 10.81 0.05
C LEU A 726 -42.31 11.58 -1.25
N VAL A 727 -42.82 11.10 -2.39
CA VAL A 727 -42.74 11.83 -3.67
C VAL A 727 -43.53 13.13 -3.60
N HIS A 728 -44.73 13.12 -3.02
CA HIS A 728 -45.52 14.34 -2.84
C HIS A 728 -44.77 15.38 -1.99
N ARG A 729 -44.12 14.94 -0.91
CA ARG A 729 -43.32 15.80 -0.03
C ARG A 729 -42.03 16.29 -0.68
N SER A 730 -41.37 15.47 -1.49
CA SER A 730 -40.14 15.86 -2.18
C SER A 730 -40.39 16.88 -3.29
N VAL A 731 -41.59 16.88 -3.90
CA VAL A 731 -41.98 17.88 -4.90
C VAL A 731 -42.46 19.20 -4.27
N SER A 732 -42.83 19.17 -2.98
CA SER A 732 -43.27 20.33 -2.23
C SER A 732 -42.10 21.26 -1.84
N SER A 733 -42.37 22.56 -1.69
CA SER A 733 -41.35 23.56 -1.31
C SER A 733 -40.94 23.35 0.15
N THR A 734 -39.72 22.83 0.37
CA THR A 734 -39.15 22.55 1.69
C THR A 734 -37.73 23.11 1.81
N GLU A 735 -37.23 23.23 3.05
CA GLU A 735 -35.86 23.68 3.32
C GLU A 735 -34.82 22.75 2.64
N PRO A 736 -33.68 23.26 2.12
CA PRO A 736 -32.74 22.45 1.34
C PRO A 736 -32.24 21.17 2.01
N ALA A 737 -31.93 21.23 3.32
CA ALA A 737 -31.45 20.06 4.07
C ALA A 737 -32.55 18.98 4.21
N THR A 738 -33.78 19.42 4.53
CA THR A 738 -34.96 18.56 4.64
C THR A 738 -35.33 17.94 3.29
N HIS A 739 -35.33 18.74 2.22
CA HIS A 739 -35.56 18.27 0.86
C HIS A 739 -34.53 17.19 0.46
N GLN A 740 -33.24 17.44 0.74
CA GLN A 740 -32.18 16.46 0.49
C GLN A 740 -32.37 15.16 1.27
N ALA A 741 -32.85 15.24 2.51
CA ALA A 741 -33.18 14.07 3.32
C ALA A 741 -34.34 13.26 2.69
N TYR A 742 -35.44 13.90 2.25
CA TYR A 742 -36.52 13.20 1.52
C TYR A 742 -36.02 12.47 0.28
N LEU A 743 -35.19 13.14 -0.53
CA LEU A 743 -34.61 12.55 -1.74
C LEU A 743 -33.76 11.31 -1.44
N ARG A 744 -32.90 11.38 -0.42
CA ARG A 744 -32.08 10.26 0.03
C ARG A 744 -32.93 9.14 0.66
N HIS A 745 -33.95 9.49 1.42
CA HIS A 745 -34.88 8.54 2.03
C HIS A 745 -35.62 7.73 0.97
N LEU A 746 -36.19 8.42 -0.02
CA LEU A 746 -36.85 7.80 -1.17
C LEU A 746 -35.88 6.88 -1.92
N ALA A 747 -34.67 7.37 -2.22
CA ALA A 747 -33.67 6.59 -2.93
C ALA A 747 -33.22 5.34 -2.16
N LEU A 748 -33.09 5.41 -0.83
CA LEU A 748 -32.79 4.25 0.02
C LEU A 748 -33.89 3.20 -0.03
N LEU A 749 -35.15 3.59 0.14
CA LEU A 749 -36.29 2.67 0.07
C LEU A 749 -36.29 1.95 -1.28
N VAL A 750 -36.15 2.70 -2.38
CA VAL A 750 -36.16 2.15 -3.74
C VAL A 750 -34.91 1.33 -4.04
N ASN A 751 -33.72 1.67 -3.53
CA ASN A 751 -32.50 0.94 -3.86
C ASN A 751 -32.27 -0.30 -2.99
N LYS A 752 -32.44 -0.16 -1.67
CA LYS A 752 -32.04 -1.15 -0.67
C LYS A 752 -33.19 -2.07 -0.25
N PHE A 753 -34.37 -1.51 0.01
CA PHE A 753 -35.47 -2.25 0.65
C PHE A 753 -36.53 -2.76 -0.34
N LEU A 754 -36.73 -2.07 -1.46
CA LEU A 754 -37.71 -2.49 -2.46
C LEU A 754 -37.30 -3.83 -3.10
N SER A 755 -38.21 -4.81 -3.04
CA SER A 755 -38.01 -6.15 -3.57
C SER A 755 -37.80 -6.13 -5.10
N LYS A 756 -37.38 -7.24 -5.71
CA LYS A 756 -37.23 -7.30 -7.17
C LYS A 756 -38.58 -7.25 -7.91
N GLN A 757 -39.65 -7.74 -7.30
CA GLN A 757 -40.99 -7.79 -7.89
C GLN A 757 -41.65 -6.41 -7.85
N ASP A 758 -41.37 -5.65 -6.78
CA ASP A 758 -41.99 -4.35 -6.51
C ASP A 758 -41.27 -3.17 -7.17
N VAL A 759 -40.15 -3.41 -7.89
CA VAL A 759 -39.43 -2.36 -8.62
C VAL A 759 -40.34 -1.60 -9.59
N THR A 760 -41.34 -2.31 -10.14
CA THR A 760 -42.32 -1.71 -11.06
C THR A 760 -43.13 -0.58 -10.45
N ILE A 761 -43.29 -0.53 -9.12
CA ILE A 761 -43.94 0.59 -8.41
C ILE A 761 -43.11 1.86 -8.57
N ALA A 762 -41.80 1.76 -8.33
CA ALA A 762 -40.88 2.88 -8.49
C ALA A 762 -40.76 3.33 -9.96
N GLU A 763 -40.83 2.40 -10.92
CA GLU A 763 -40.84 2.70 -12.35
C GLU A 763 -42.10 3.47 -12.76
N LYS A 764 -43.29 3.06 -12.29
CA LYS A 764 -44.54 3.80 -12.53
C LYS A 764 -44.52 5.20 -11.91
N LEU A 765 -43.94 5.36 -10.72
CA LEU A 765 -43.77 6.67 -10.09
C LEU A 765 -42.85 7.58 -10.90
N PHE A 766 -41.75 7.03 -11.42
CA PHE A 766 -40.85 7.76 -12.33
C PHE A 766 -41.60 8.25 -13.57
N ASP A 767 -42.39 7.39 -14.21
CA ASP A 767 -43.17 7.76 -15.39
C ASP A 767 -44.26 8.80 -15.08
N SER A 768 -44.93 8.69 -13.93
CA SER A 768 -45.92 9.66 -13.49
C SER A 768 -45.32 11.05 -13.26
N LEU A 769 -44.12 11.13 -12.71
CA LEU A 769 -43.42 12.41 -12.51
C LEU A 769 -42.97 13.04 -13.84
N LEU A 770 -42.65 12.23 -14.84
CA LEU A 770 -42.32 12.70 -16.19
C LEU A 770 -43.55 13.18 -16.97
N GLN A 771 -44.72 12.58 -16.73
CA GLN A 771 -45.99 12.91 -17.39
C GLN A 771 -46.69 14.14 -16.79
N GLY A 772 -46.37 14.54 -15.56
CA GLY A 772 -46.89 15.74 -14.90
C GLY A 772 -46.40 17.07 -15.50
N GLN A 773 -46.06 17.10 -16.79
CA GLN A 773 -45.70 18.32 -17.52
C GLN A 773 -46.92 19.22 -17.61
N ASP A 774 -46.76 20.51 -17.28
CA ASP A 774 -47.79 21.51 -17.57
C ASP A 774 -48.01 21.56 -19.08
N THR A 775 -49.20 21.13 -19.52
CA THR A 775 -49.57 20.96 -20.92
C THR A 775 -49.47 22.24 -21.76
N GLU A 776 -49.38 23.41 -21.12
CA GLU A 776 -49.21 24.71 -21.77
C GLU A 776 -47.74 25.19 -21.86
N SER A 777 -46.83 24.73 -20.99
CA SER A 777 -45.45 25.27 -20.90
C SER A 777 -44.32 24.24 -21.08
N LYS A 778 -44.60 22.92 -21.03
CA LYS A 778 -43.58 21.84 -21.04
C LYS A 778 -42.44 22.07 -20.02
N SER A 779 -42.70 22.80 -18.94
CA SER A 779 -41.73 23.08 -17.88
C SER A 779 -41.96 22.15 -16.67
N LEU A 780 -40.90 21.74 -16.00
CA LEU A 780 -40.96 20.93 -14.78
C LEU A 780 -40.41 21.73 -13.60
N ASN A 781 -41.08 21.63 -12.44
CA ASN A 781 -40.59 22.24 -11.21
C ASN A 781 -39.20 21.66 -10.84
N PRO A 782 -38.21 22.50 -10.45
CA PRO A 782 -36.91 22.06 -9.91
C PRO A 782 -36.95 20.91 -8.90
N ALA A 783 -37.92 20.91 -7.98
CA ALA A 783 -38.07 19.86 -6.96
C ALA A 783 -38.46 18.51 -7.59
N THR A 784 -39.34 18.52 -8.61
CA THR A 784 -39.70 17.35 -9.41
C THR A 784 -38.50 16.79 -10.14
N ILE A 785 -37.70 17.63 -10.80
CA ILE A 785 -36.49 17.18 -11.52
C ILE A 785 -35.50 16.52 -10.57
N ARG A 786 -35.25 17.12 -9.39
CA ARG A 786 -34.37 16.53 -8.38
C ARG A 786 -34.91 15.19 -7.86
N THR A 787 -36.22 15.08 -7.66
CA THR A 787 -36.88 13.82 -7.29
C THR A 787 -36.69 12.74 -8.36
N ILE A 788 -36.91 13.08 -9.63
CA ILE A 788 -36.68 12.21 -10.78
C ILE A 788 -35.22 11.72 -10.81
N VAL A 789 -34.24 12.62 -10.60
CA VAL A 789 -32.81 12.29 -10.62
C VAL A 789 -32.44 11.33 -9.49
N TRP A 790 -32.91 11.55 -8.27
CA TRP A 790 -32.61 10.67 -7.12
C TRP A 790 -33.31 9.31 -7.23
N LEU A 791 -34.54 9.27 -7.74
CA LEU A 791 -35.24 8.03 -8.07
C LEU A 791 -34.48 7.24 -9.15
N SER A 792 -34.00 7.95 -10.19
CA SER A 792 -33.16 7.37 -11.24
C SER A 792 -31.85 6.81 -10.67
N LYS A 793 -31.17 7.57 -9.80
CA LYS A 793 -29.95 7.11 -9.12
C LYS A 793 -30.19 5.78 -8.40
N ALA A 794 -31.27 5.68 -7.63
CA ALA A 794 -31.61 4.45 -6.91
C ALA A 794 -31.80 3.25 -7.85
N LEU A 795 -32.49 3.43 -8.98
CA LEU A 795 -32.78 2.40 -9.97
C LEU A 795 -31.56 2.01 -10.83
N ILE A 796 -30.74 2.99 -11.23
CA ILE A 796 -29.55 2.81 -12.05
C ILE A 796 -28.46 2.06 -11.27
N LEU A 797 -28.21 2.43 -10.00
CA LEU A 797 -27.17 1.79 -9.20
C LEU A 797 -27.46 0.29 -8.95
N ARG A 798 -28.74 -0.09 -8.87
CA ARG A 798 -29.17 -1.50 -8.75
C ARG A 798 -29.34 -2.23 -10.08
N LEU A 799 -29.13 -1.55 -11.22
CA LEU A 799 -29.42 -2.00 -12.59
C LEU A 799 -30.84 -2.57 -12.73
N ALA A 800 -31.85 -1.71 -12.52
CA ALA A 800 -33.25 -2.06 -12.79
C ALA A 800 -33.47 -2.40 -14.28
N PRO A 801 -34.48 -3.23 -14.63
CA PRO A 801 -34.77 -3.57 -16.03
C PRO A 801 -35.01 -2.35 -16.92
N SER A 802 -35.66 -1.32 -16.37
CA SER A 802 -35.94 -0.03 -17.02
C SER A 802 -34.73 0.92 -17.13
N THR A 803 -33.51 0.52 -16.72
CA THR A 803 -32.33 1.42 -16.69
C THR A 803 -32.13 2.15 -18.02
N THR A 804 -32.25 1.47 -19.16
CA THR A 804 -32.10 2.10 -20.48
C THR A 804 -33.19 3.16 -20.73
N HIS A 805 -34.45 2.83 -20.40
CA HIS A 805 -35.59 3.76 -20.53
C HIS A 805 -35.38 5.00 -19.65
N ILE A 806 -34.97 4.83 -18.39
CA ILE A 806 -34.69 5.92 -17.47
C ILE A 806 -33.60 6.84 -18.03
N LEU A 807 -32.48 6.27 -18.51
CA LEU A 807 -31.39 7.04 -19.09
C LEU A 807 -31.83 7.82 -20.34
N THR A 808 -32.60 7.22 -21.23
CA THR A 808 -33.13 7.90 -22.42
C THR A 808 -34.11 9.02 -22.06
N SER A 809 -34.95 8.82 -21.05
CA SER A 809 -35.89 9.84 -20.58
C SER A 809 -35.19 11.01 -19.90
N LEU A 810 -34.14 10.75 -19.11
CA LEU A 810 -33.29 11.81 -18.54
C LEU A 810 -32.56 12.61 -19.62
N LEU A 811 -32.11 11.96 -20.70
CA LEU A 811 -31.50 12.64 -21.85
C LEU A 811 -32.51 13.51 -22.59
N ALA A 812 -33.77 13.07 -22.72
CA ALA A 812 -34.83 13.87 -23.33
C ALA A 812 -35.08 15.19 -22.56
N LEU A 813 -34.91 15.19 -21.22
CA LEU A 813 -35.01 16.40 -20.40
C LEU A 813 -33.91 17.44 -20.72
N LEU A 814 -32.72 17.02 -21.17
CA LEU A 814 -31.65 17.93 -21.59
C LEU A 814 -32.03 18.74 -22.83
N SER A 815 -32.86 18.15 -23.70
CA SER A 815 -33.37 18.77 -24.92
C SER A 815 -34.70 19.49 -24.72
N SER A 816 -35.12 19.73 -23.48
CA SER A 816 -36.36 20.48 -23.18
C SER A 816 -36.29 21.91 -23.73
N PRO A 817 -37.39 22.44 -24.30
CA PRO A 817 -37.47 23.84 -24.72
C PRO A 817 -37.34 24.83 -23.54
N ASP A 818 -37.60 24.38 -22.31
CA ASP A 818 -37.42 25.19 -21.11
C ASP A 818 -35.96 25.17 -20.63
N GLN A 819 -35.36 26.36 -20.50
CA GLN A 819 -33.97 26.55 -20.06
C GLN A 819 -33.75 26.04 -18.63
N GLN A 820 -34.69 26.27 -17.73
CA GLN A 820 -34.54 25.88 -16.32
C GLN A 820 -34.57 24.35 -16.15
N THR A 821 -35.51 23.69 -16.84
CA THR A 821 -35.60 22.22 -16.87
C THR A 821 -34.33 21.59 -17.42
N SER A 822 -33.86 22.07 -18.57
CA SER A 822 -32.66 21.56 -19.23
C SER A 822 -31.40 21.74 -18.37
N ALA A 823 -31.22 22.91 -17.73
CA ALA A 823 -30.06 23.19 -16.88
C ALA A 823 -30.03 22.34 -15.60
N ILE A 824 -31.16 22.17 -14.91
CA ILE A 824 -31.24 21.37 -13.67
C ILE A 824 -31.09 19.88 -13.97
N ALA A 825 -31.70 19.39 -15.05
CA ALA A 825 -31.53 18.01 -15.50
C ALA A 825 -30.05 17.70 -15.81
N ALA A 826 -29.35 18.63 -16.46
CA ALA A 826 -27.93 18.50 -16.76
C ALA A 826 -27.06 18.37 -15.52
N GLN A 827 -27.32 19.17 -14.48
CA GLN A 827 -26.61 19.07 -13.19
C GLN A 827 -26.84 17.70 -12.52
N GLY A 828 -28.03 17.12 -12.70
CA GLY A 828 -28.41 15.82 -12.14
C GLY A 828 -27.52 14.65 -12.57
N PHE A 829 -26.91 14.70 -13.75
CA PHE A 829 -26.02 13.64 -14.24
C PHE A 829 -24.74 13.46 -13.41
N SER A 830 -24.28 14.52 -12.72
CA SER A 830 -23.18 14.41 -11.74
C SER A 830 -23.59 13.65 -10.47
N ILE A 831 -24.88 13.66 -10.13
CA ILE A 831 -25.43 13.04 -8.93
C ILE A 831 -25.63 11.54 -9.12
N ILE A 832 -26.04 11.08 -10.32
CA ILE A 832 -26.44 9.69 -10.59
C ILE A 832 -25.37 8.67 -10.14
N LEU A 833 -24.11 8.89 -10.52
CA LEU A 833 -22.98 8.03 -10.14
C LEU A 833 -22.06 8.65 -9.09
N GLY A 834 -22.36 9.88 -8.65
CA GLY A 834 -21.59 10.55 -7.60
C GLY A 834 -21.65 9.79 -6.27
N GLU A 835 -20.58 9.87 -5.50
CA GLU A 835 -20.54 9.30 -4.15
C GLU A 835 -21.52 10.01 -3.23
N ASP A 836 -22.13 9.28 -2.30
CA ASP A 836 -23.05 9.82 -1.31
C ASP A 836 -22.90 9.04 0.01
N ASP A 837 -22.96 9.75 1.14
CA ASP A 837 -22.77 9.16 2.47
C ASP A 837 -23.86 8.12 2.80
N ILE A 838 -25.08 8.35 2.32
CA ILE A 838 -26.25 7.54 2.64
C ILE A 838 -26.39 6.38 1.65
N LEU A 839 -26.41 6.66 0.35
CA LEU A 839 -26.49 5.63 -0.69
C LEU A 839 -25.12 5.03 -1.02
N SER A 840 -24.50 4.42 -0.01
CA SER A 840 -23.15 3.87 -0.05
C SER A 840 -23.11 2.37 0.20
N ALA A 841 -22.03 1.71 -0.24
CA ALA A 841 -21.78 0.30 0.08
C ALA A 841 -21.70 0.06 1.59
N THR A 842 -21.20 1.03 2.36
CA THR A 842 -21.09 0.92 3.83
C THR A 842 -22.45 0.83 4.53
N ASN A 843 -23.50 1.38 3.93
CA ASN A 843 -24.88 1.27 4.40
C ASN A 843 -25.64 0.12 3.75
N GLY A 844 -24.96 -0.81 3.05
CA GLY A 844 -25.61 -1.94 2.39
C GLY A 844 -26.52 -1.55 1.21
N ALA A 845 -26.27 -0.39 0.57
CA ALA A 845 -26.96 -0.03 -0.67
C ALA A 845 -26.59 -0.99 -1.81
N THR A 846 -27.55 -1.31 -2.68
CA THR A 846 -27.33 -2.18 -3.85
C THR A 846 -26.65 -1.39 -4.97
N ILE A 847 -25.32 -1.45 -5.03
CA ILE A 847 -24.49 -0.81 -6.06
C ILE A 847 -23.80 -1.89 -6.89
N ARG A 848 -24.25 -2.09 -8.14
CA ARG A 848 -23.67 -3.11 -9.02
C ARG A 848 -22.45 -2.58 -9.76
N LEU A 849 -21.38 -3.38 -9.83
CA LEU A 849 -20.10 -3.01 -10.42
C LEU A 849 -20.21 -2.44 -11.85
N LEU A 850 -21.07 -3.04 -12.68
CA LEU A 850 -21.24 -2.66 -14.09
C LEU A 850 -22.13 -1.42 -14.30
N CYS A 851 -22.69 -0.79 -13.26
CA CYS A 851 -23.57 0.37 -13.43
C CYS A 851 -22.86 1.55 -14.11
N ARG A 852 -21.59 1.77 -13.76
CA ARG A 852 -20.73 2.81 -14.36
C ARG A 852 -20.50 2.57 -15.85
N GLN A 853 -20.12 1.34 -16.22
CA GLN A 853 -19.91 0.96 -17.62
C GLN A 853 -21.23 1.01 -18.42
N ARG A 854 -22.33 0.52 -17.85
CA ARG A 854 -23.64 0.53 -18.50
C ARG A 854 -24.11 1.96 -18.78
N LEU A 855 -24.00 2.86 -17.81
CA LEU A 855 -24.34 4.26 -18.01
C LEU A 855 -23.46 4.90 -19.08
N PHE A 856 -22.13 4.71 -18.98
CA PHE A 856 -21.17 5.27 -19.94
C PHE A 856 -21.47 4.83 -21.38
N THR A 857 -21.60 3.52 -21.60
CA THR A 857 -21.87 2.94 -22.95
C THR A 857 -23.22 3.35 -23.54
N THR A 858 -24.24 3.60 -22.71
CA THR A 858 -25.57 4.02 -23.19
C THR A 858 -25.64 5.53 -23.43
N VAL A 859 -25.08 6.34 -22.54
CA VAL A 859 -25.27 7.80 -22.54
C VAL A 859 -24.31 8.52 -23.49
N ILE A 860 -23.05 8.10 -23.56
CA ILE A 860 -22.01 8.81 -24.32
C ILE A 860 -22.34 8.90 -25.83
N PRO A 861 -22.77 7.82 -26.52
CA PRO A 861 -23.13 7.90 -27.93
C PRO A 861 -24.29 8.87 -28.18
N LEU A 862 -25.29 8.87 -27.30
CA LEU A 862 -26.50 9.71 -27.41
C LEU A 862 -26.17 11.19 -27.18
N ILE A 863 -25.35 11.52 -26.17
CA ILE A 863 -24.89 12.89 -25.97
C ILE A 863 -24.08 13.37 -27.18
N SER A 864 -23.19 12.53 -27.72
CA SER A 864 -22.39 12.89 -28.89
C SER A 864 -23.24 13.10 -30.14
N SER A 865 -24.31 12.31 -30.36
CA SER A 865 -25.21 12.50 -31.51
C SER A 865 -26.00 13.79 -31.37
N SER A 866 -26.58 14.05 -30.19
CA SER A 866 -27.37 15.27 -29.95
C SER A 866 -26.52 16.55 -30.08
N ILE A 867 -25.26 16.54 -29.62
CA ILE A 867 -24.35 17.69 -29.83
C ILE A 867 -24.04 17.89 -31.32
N ARG A 868 -23.86 16.80 -32.09
CA ARG A 868 -23.64 16.90 -33.54
C ARG A 868 -24.85 17.46 -34.27
N GLU A 869 -26.05 16.99 -33.94
CA GLU A 869 -27.31 17.50 -34.49
C GLU A 869 -27.49 19.00 -34.22
N VAL A 870 -27.21 19.47 -32.99
CA VAL A 870 -27.27 20.89 -32.64
C VAL A 870 -26.22 21.70 -33.40
N ASN A 871 -25.03 21.15 -33.63
CA ASN A 871 -23.99 21.84 -34.42
C ASN A 871 -24.37 21.94 -35.91
N ILE A 872 -25.04 20.93 -36.48
CA ILE A 872 -25.48 20.92 -37.90
C ILE A 872 -26.69 21.84 -38.11
N ALA A 873 -27.64 21.86 -37.18
CA ALA A 873 -28.80 22.76 -37.24
C ALA A 873 -28.42 24.25 -37.14
N GLY A 874 -27.19 24.57 -36.70
CA GLY A 874 -26.68 25.93 -36.62
C GLY A 874 -26.00 26.46 -37.88
N THR A 875 -25.75 25.62 -38.90
CA THR A 875 -24.99 25.99 -40.12
C THR A 875 -25.84 26.34 -41.34
N ASP A 876 -27.14 26.02 -41.35
CA ASP A 876 -28.04 26.34 -42.47
C ASP A 876 -28.81 27.65 -42.23
N ASP A 877 -28.35 28.75 -42.84
CA ASP A 877 -28.97 30.09 -42.77
C ASP A 877 -30.30 30.21 -43.56
N SER A 878 -30.83 29.14 -44.15
CA SER A 878 -31.94 29.19 -45.11
C SER A 878 -33.29 28.61 -44.64
N ALA A 879 -33.43 28.16 -43.38
CA ALA A 879 -34.72 27.72 -42.84
C ALA A 879 -34.99 28.26 -41.42
N ALA A 880 -35.70 29.39 -41.34
CA ALA A 880 -36.07 30.09 -40.10
C ALA A 880 -37.10 29.36 -39.20
N ALA A 881 -37.24 28.02 -39.28
CA ALA A 881 -38.30 27.27 -38.60
C ALA A 881 -37.84 26.25 -37.54
N SER A 882 -36.54 26.05 -37.29
CA SER A 882 -36.09 25.19 -36.17
C SER A 882 -34.64 25.41 -35.72
N LYS A 883 -34.27 26.65 -35.32
CA LYS A 883 -33.03 26.83 -34.55
C LYS A 883 -33.21 26.16 -33.18
N ALA A 884 -32.40 25.14 -32.89
CA ALA A 884 -32.38 24.51 -31.58
C ALA A 884 -32.08 25.56 -30.49
N PRO A 885 -32.81 25.58 -29.36
CA PRO A 885 -32.58 26.54 -28.28
C PRO A 885 -31.11 26.60 -27.82
N GLU A 886 -30.58 27.80 -27.62
CA GLU A 886 -29.15 28.04 -27.34
C GLU A 886 -28.62 27.33 -26.08
N HIS A 887 -29.51 27.02 -25.12
CA HIS A 887 -29.16 26.37 -23.86
C HIS A 887 -28.95 24.85 -23.95
N ILE A 888 -29.40 24.19 -25.02
CA ILE A 888 -29.37 22.72 -25.13
C ILE A 888 -27.94 22.19 -25.23
N LYS A 889 -27.08 22.86 -26.01
CA LYS A 889 -25.67 22.45 -26.17
C LYS A 889 -24.89 22.57 -24.85
N PRO A 890 -24.94 23.70 -24.12
CA PRO A 890 -24.38 23.79 -22.76
C PRO A 890 -24.92 22.72 -21.79
N ALA A 891 -26.20 22.37 -21.85
CA ALA A 891 -26.78 21.33 -21.00
C ALA A 891 -26.20 19.94 -21.28
N HIS A 892 -26.03 19.57 -22.55
CA HIS A 892 -25.39 18.29 -22.92
C HIS A 892 -23.92 18.22 -22.50
N LEU A 893 -23.18 19.32 -22.66
CA LEU A 893 -21.79 19.42 -22.20
C LEU A 893 -21.67 19.35 -20.66
N THR A 894 -22.64 19.95 -19.95
CA THR A 894 -22.74 19.89 -18.48
C THR A 894 -22.97 18.46 -18.01
N ALA A 895 -23.91 17.74 -18.64
CA ALA A 895 -24.17 16.33 -18.34
C ALA A 895 -22.94 15.45 -18.63
N LEU A 896 -22.26 15.67 -19.77
CA LEU A 896 -21.04 14.95 -20.14
C LEU A 896 -19.94 15.11 -19.08
N ALA A 897 -19.65 16.36 -18.68
CA ALA A 897 -18.63 16.62 -17.66
C ALA A 897 -19.01 16.00 -16.30
N GLY A 898 -20.30 16.07 -15.92
CA GLY A 898 -20.82 15.44 -14.72
C GLY A 898 -20.59 13.92 -14.70
N ILE A 899 -20.87 13.22 -15.81
CA ILE A 899 -20.62 11.79 -15.93
C ILE A 899 -19.13 11.48 -15.85
N LEU A 900 -18.31 12.16 -16.64
CA LEU A 900 -16.87 11.89 -16.73
C LEU A 900 -16.15 12.11 -15.39
N SER A 901 -16.65 13.04 -14.56
CA SER A 901 -16.13 13.23 -13.20
C SER A 901 -16.30 12.02 -12.27
N THR A 902 -17.18 11.08 -12.61
CA THR A 902 -17.52 9.90 -11.79
C THR A 902 -17.06 8.57 -12.40
N ILE A 903 -16.50 8.58 -13.61
CA ILE A 903 -16.10 7.39 -14.36
C ILE A 903 -14.57 7.20 -14.29
N PRO A 904 -14.06 5.99 -14.00
CA PRO A 904 -12.63 5.71 -14.03
C PRO A 904 -12.00 6.00 -15.40
N THR A 905 -10.76 6.52 -15.39
CA THR A 905 -10.02 6.85 -16.62
C THR A 905 -9.87 5.66 -17.57
N ALA A 906 -9.71 4.44 -17.05
CA ALA A 906 -9.63 3.22 -17.85
C ALA A 906 -10.81 3.02 -18.82
N LEU A 907 -12.02 3.47 -18.47
CA LEU A 907 -13.20 3.39 -19.34
C LEU A 907 -13.25 4.54 -20.36
N VAL A 908 -12.64 5.69 -20.04
CA VAL A 908 -12.61 6.88 -20.89
C VAL A 908 -11.57 6.75 -22.01
N MET A 909 -10.44 6.09 -21.74
CA MET A 909 -9.29 6.03 -22.67
C MET A 909 -9.63 5.52 -24.08
N PRO A 910 -10.40 4.43 -24.27
CA PRO A 910 -10.74 3.95 -25.61
C PRO A 910 -11.58 4.94 -26.44
N GLU A 911 -12.42 5.73 -25.77
CA GLU A 911 -13.32 6.72 -26.39
C GLU A 911 -12.74 8.15 -26.36
N LEU A 912 -11.53 8.32 -25.83
CA LEU A 912 -10.92 9.66 -25.67
C LEU A 912 -10.84 10.46 -26.98
N PRO A 913 -10.53 9.88 -28.17
CA PRO A 913 -10.49 10.64 -29.42
C PRO A 913 -11.82 11.30 -29.78
N THR A 914 -12.96 10.68 -29.43
CA THR A 914 -14.29 11.22 -29.71
C THR A 914 -14.73 12.21 -28.62
N LEU A 915 -14.31 11.98 -27.37
CA LEU A 915 -14.67 12.78 -26.20
C LEU A 915 -13.83 14.06 -26.01
N LEU A 916 -12.54 14.02 -26.37
CA LEU A 916 -11.62 15.13 -26.14
C LEU A 916 -12.07 16.44 -26.82
N PRO A 917 -12.55 16.46 -28.08
CA PRO A 917 -13.14 17.66 -28.68
C PRO A 917 -14.30 18.24 -27.86
N LEU A 918 -15.16 17.38 -27.30
CA LEU A 918 -16.34 17.79 -26.52
C LEU A 918 -15.92 18.36 -25.15
N LEU A 919 -14.95 17.72 -24.49
CA LEU A 919 -14.34 18.22 -23.26
C LEU A 919 -13.73 19.61 -23.47
N LEU A 920 -13.01 19.80 -24.58
CA LEU A 920 -12.44 21.09 -24.92
C LEU A 920 -13.51 22.16 -25.16
N GLN A 921 -14.61 21.82 -25.85
CA GLN A 921 -15.74 22.73 -26.02
C GLN A 921 -16.40 23.11 -24.69
N SER A 922 -16.40 22.24 -23.69
CA SER A 922 -16.93 22.58 -22.36
C SER A 922 -16.13 23.67 -21.64
N LEU A 923 -14.83 23.81 -21.94
CA LEU A 923 -13.98 24.89 -21.42
C LEU A 923 -14.28 26.25 -22.07
N ASP A 924 -14.93 26.26 -23.24
CA ASP A 924 -15.32 27.48 -23.96
C ASP A 924 -16.59 28.13 -23.40
N LEU A 925 -17.30 27.45 -22.49
CA LEU A 925 -18.50 27.99 -21.85
C LEU A 925 -18.15 29.22 -20.98
N GLN A 926 -18.89 30.31 -21.16
CA GLN A 926 -18.64 31.60 -20.47
C GLN A 926 -19.84 32.07 -19.64
N THR A 927 -20.66 31.15 -19.13
CA THR A 927 -21.80 31.47 -18.26
C THR A 927 -21.46 31.19 -16.80
N ALA A 928 -22.08 31.89 -15.86
CA ALA A 928 -21.88 31.66 -14.42
C ALA A 928 -22.17 30.20 -14.01
N ASP A 929 -23.19 29.59 -14.62
CA ASP A 929 -23.58 28.20 -14.35
C ASP A 929 -22.59 27.17 -14.90
N SER A 930 -21.72 27.55 -15.85
CA SER A 930 -20.72 26.66 -16.45
C SER A 930 -19.45 26.47 -15.61
N VAL A 931 -19.29 27.21 -14.51
CA VAL A 931 -18.07 27.13 -13.67
C VAL A 931 -17.85 25.72 -13.10
N ALA A 932 -18.92 25.06 -12.65
CA ALA A 932 -18.84 23.69 -12.13
C ALA A 932 -18.41 22.69 -13.22
N VAL A 933 -18.95 22.85 -14.43
CA VAL A 933 -18.63 22.04 -15.62
C VAL A 933 -17.16 22.17 -15.98
N ARG A 934 -16.68 23.41 -16.08
CA ARG A 934 -15.28 23.70 -16.42
C ARG A 934 -14.33 23.16 -15.36
N THR A 935 -14.71 23.22 -14.09
CA THR A 935 -13.93 22.64 -12.98
C THR A 935 -13.84 21.12 -13.13
N ALA A 936 -14.98 20.43 -13.31
CA ALA A 936 -15.02 18.98 -13.50
C ALA A 936 -14.24 18.53 -14.76
N THR A 937 -14.32 19.29 -15.84
CA THR A 937 -13.53 19.06 -17.05
C THR A 937 -12.03 19.21 -16.78
N LEU A 938 -11.60 20.25 -16.06
CA LEU A 938 -10.19 20.44 -15.71
C LEU A 938 -9.68 19.32 -14.80
N ASP A 939 -10.47 18.88 -13.82
CA ASP A 939 -10.12 17.75 -12.95
C ASP A 939 -9.95 16.46 -13.78
N THR A 940 -10.90 16.19 -14.68
CA THR A 940 -10.84 15.03 -15.60
C THR A 940 -9.58 15.09 -16.47
N LEU A 941 -9.29 16.25 -17.06
CA LEU A 941 -8.08 16.46 -17.86
C LEU A 941 -6.80 16.32 -17.02
N ALA A 942 -6.78 16.82 -15.79
CA ALA A 942 -5.64 16.71 -14.89
C ALA A 942 -5.30 15.25 -14.58
N VAL A 943 -6.32 14.40 -14.35
CA VAL A 943 -6.14 12.96 -14.15
C VAL A 943 -5.61 12.30 -15.43
N ILE A 944 -6.22 12.57 -16.59
CA ILE A 944 -5.79 12.01 -17.88
C ILE A 944 -4.31 12.36 -18.17
N ILE A 945 -3.93 13.63 -17.99
CA ILE A 945 -2.56 14.13 -18.22
C ILE A 945 -1.57 13.53 -17.22
N ARG A 946 -1.93 13.45 -15.94
CA ARG A 946 -1.04 12.88 -14.92
C ARG A 946 -0.73 11.41 -15.19
N ASP A 947 -1.76 10.64 -15.54
CA ASP A 947 -1.64 9.19 -15.63
C ASP A 947 -1.02 8.74 -16.97
N ASN A 948 -1.19 9.52 -18.06
CA ASN A 948 -0.77 9.14 -19.41
C ASN A 948 0.21 10.12 -20.10
N GLY A 949 0.47 11.26 -19.47
CA GLY A 949 1.28 12.33 -20.05
C GLY A 949 0.62 13.06 -21.23
N VAL A 950 1.41 13.93 -21.88
CA VAL A 950 0.94 14.72 -23.04
C VAL A 950 0.76 13.89 -24.32
N THR A 951 1.42 12.74 -24.42
CA THR A 951 1.48 11.91 -25.65
C THR A 951 0.10 11.48 -26.16
N VAL A 952 -0.85 11.24 -25.26
CA VAL A 952 -2.21 10.82 -25.64
C VAL A 952 -2.99 11.98 -26.25
N ILE A 953 -2.81 13.19 -25.72
CA ILE A 953 -3.46 14.40 -26.24
C ILE A 953 -2.86 14.79 -27.60
N ASP A 954 -1.56 14.55 -27.77
CA ASP A 954 -0.84 14.76 -29.03
C ASP A 954 -1.30 13.80 -30.13
N LYS A 955 -1.47 12.52 -29.82
CA LYS A 955 -2.07 11.54 -30.75
C LYS A 955 -3.47 11.93 -31.23
N CYS A 956 -4.22 12.66 -30.40
CA CYS A 956 -5.53 13.20 -30.78
C CYS A 956 -5.46 14.55 -31.53
N GLY A 957 -4.27 15.15 -31.70
CA GLY A 957 -4.08 16.40 -32.44
C GLY A 957 -4.59 17.66 -31.74
N HIS A 958 -4.74 17.63 -30.41
CA HIS A 958 -5.45 18.68 -29.66
C HIS A 958 -4.59 19.49 -28.68
N VAL A 959 -3.26 19.34 -28.70
CA VAL A 959 -2.33 20.03 -27.78
C VAL A 959 -2.47 21.56 -27.84
N GLN A 960 -2.38 22.17 -29.03
CA GLN A 960 -2.54 23.63 -29.22
C GLN A 960 -3.91 24.12 -28.72
N SER A 961 -4.95 23.34 -29.02
CA SER A 961 -6.34 23.66 -28.71
C SER A 961 -6.61 23.62 -27.20
N LEU A 962 -6.02 22.66 -26.49
CA LEU A 962 -6.07 22.56 -25.04
C LEU A 962 -5.31 23.71 -24.38
N VAL A 963 -4.06 23.94 -24.77
CA VAL A 963 -3.22 24.99 -24.17
C VAL A 963 -3.86 26.36 -24.32
N THR A 964 -4.40 26.67 -25.49
CA THR A 964 -5.08 27.95 -25.74
C THR A 964 -6.27 28.15 -24.79
N ARG A 965 -7.09 27.11 -24.58
CA ARG A 965 -8.25 27.18 -23.66
C ARG A 965 -7.84 27.23 -22.19
N LEU A 966 -6.78 26.52 -21.80
CA LEU A 966 -6.21 26.62 -20.46
C LEU A 966 -5.73 28.05 -20.19
N LEU A 967 -4.94 28.65 -21.09
CA LEU A 967 -4.46 30.02 -20.96
C LEU A 967 -5.63 31.03 -20.89
N LYS A 968 -6.65 30.88 -21.73
CA LYS A 968 -7.89 31.69 -21.66
C LYS A 968 -8.62 31.54 -20.32
N THR A 969 -8.53 30.37 -19.68
CA THR A 969 -9.12 30.13 -18.36
C THR A 969 -8.29 30.75 -17.23
N THR A 970 -6.97 30.92 -17.41
CA THR A 970 -6.08 31.56 -16.43
C THR A 970 -6.19 33.09 -16.37
N SER A 971 -6.87 33.73 -17.33
CA SER A 971 -6.95 35.20 -17.37
C SER A 971 -7.83 35.77 -16.25
N THR A 972 -7.35 36.85 -15.64
CA THR A 972 -8.09 37.66 -14.68
C THR A 972 -9.04 38.60 -15.42
N ASN A 973 -10.30 38.22 -15.58
CA ASN A 973 -11.31 39.14 -16.10
C ASN A 973 -11.82 40.00 -14.93
N ILE A 974 -11.54 41.31 -14.96
CA ILE A 974 -11.98 42.27 -13.94
C ILE A 974 -13.14 43.08 -14.57
N GLY A 975 -14.37 42.65 -14.33
CA GLY A 975 -15.58 43.32 -14.82
C GLY A 975 -16.87 42.58 -14.40
N PRO A 976 -18.05 43.22 -14.48
CA PRO A 976 -19.33 42.56 -14.22
C PRO A 976 -19.56 41.50 -15.31
N GLY A 977 -19.44 40.21 -14.94
CA GLY A 977 -19.39 39.09 -15.90
C GLY A 977 -18.13 38.21 -15.81
N ALA A 978 -17.29 38.37 -14.78
CA ALA A 978 -16.09 37.54 -14.58
C ALA A 978 -16.45 36.07 -14.27
N VAL A 979 -16.29 35.17 -15.26
CA VAL A 979 -16.65 33.74 -15.15
C VAL A 979 -15.48 32.87 -14.67
N ASN A 980 -14.23 33.35 -14.75
CA ASN A 980 -13.05 32.59 -14.31
C ASN A 980 -12.78 32.80 -12.81
N SER A 981 -13.39 31.97 -11.95
CA SER A 981 -13.15 32.00 -10.51
C SER A 981 -11.67 31.72 -10.15
N PRO A 982 -11.16 32.19 -9.00
CA PRO A 982 -9.77 31.93 -8.61
C PRO A 982 -9.40 30.44 -8.57
N ARG A 983 -10.35 29.59 -8.14
CA ARG A 983 -10.19 28.13 -8.15
C ARG A 983 -9.99 27.61 -9.57
N LEU A 984 -10.86 28.01 -10.50
CA LEU A 984 -10.78 27.60 -11.90
C LEU A 984 -9.47 28.03 -12.57
N ARG A 985 -8.97 29.23 -12.23
CA ARG A 985 -7.65 29.71 -12.68
C ARG A 985 -6.52 28.84 -12.14
N ALA A 986 -6.55 28.50 -10.84
CA ALA A 986 -5.56 27.62 -10.23
C ALA A 986 -5.58 26.20 -10.82
N ASP A 987 -6.76 25.63 -11.10
CA ASP A 987 -6.91 24.30 -11.69
C ASP A 987 -6.40 24.29 -13.15
N ALA A 988 -6.66 25.34 -13.93
CA ALA A 988 -6.10 25.47 -15.27
C ALA A 988 -4.56 25.58 -15.26
N LEU A 989 -3.99 26.32 -14.29
CA LEU A 989 -2.54 26.38 -14.07
C LEU A 989 -1.95 25.03 -13.65
N LYS A 990 -2.68 24.26 -12.84
CA LYS A 990 -2.31 22.89 -12.45
C LYS A 990 -2.26 21.97 -13.67
N CYS A 991 -3.23 22.03 -14.57
CA CYS A 991 -3.20 21.29 -15.83
C CYS A 991 -1.99 21.69 -16.70
N LEU A 992 -1.68 22.99 -16.82
CA LEU A 992 -0.48 23.46 -17.52
C LEU A 992 0.80 22.91 -16.88
N ASN A 993 0.90 22.92 -15.54
CA ASN A 993 2.04 22.35 -14.82
C ASN A 993 2.20 20.84 -15.11
N LEU A 994 1.10 20.09 -15.06
CA LEU A 994 1.10 18.64 -15.32
C LEU A 994 1.56 18.30 -16.75
N LEU A 995 1.12 19.08 -17.76
CA LEU A 995 1.56 18.93 -19.15
C LEU A 995 3.09 19.00 -19.26
N ALA A 996 3.72 19.96 -18.59
CA ALA A 996 5.17 20.14 -18.66
C ALA A 996 5.97 19.08 -17.88
N LYS A 997 5.43 18.54 -16.78
CA LYS A 997 6.11 17.54 -15.93
C LYS A 997 6.02 16.10 -16.44
N HIS A 998 4.90 15.72 -17.05
CA HIS A 998 4.63 14.33 -17.44
C HIS A 998 4.73 14.17 -18.96
N GLN A 999 5.94 14.36 -19.52
CA GLN A 999 6.15 14.23 -20.96
C GLN A 999 6.30 12.76 -21.41
N VAL A 1000 6.65 11.84 -20.50
CA VAL A 1000 6.83 10.42 -20.80
C VAL A 1000 6.27 9.55 -19.66
N PRO A 1001 5.27 8.68 -19.90
CA PRO A 1001 4.89 7.66 -18.93
C PRO A 1001 5.89 6.47 -19.02
N GLY A 1002 6.60 6.19 -17.93
CA GLY A 1002 7.15 4.84 -17.67
C GLY A 1002 8.51 4.46 -18.24
N ALA A 1003 9.38 5.40 -18.63
CA ALA A 1003 10.79 5.06 -18.81
C ALA A 1003 11.51 5.15 -17.47
N ALA A 1004 11.72 4.00 -16.82
CA ALA A 1004 12.96 3.79 -16.08
C ALA A 1004 14.12 4.30 -16.93
N ALA A 1005 15.13 4.89 -16.30
CA ALA A 1005 16.26 5.59 -16.92
C ALA A 1005 17.18 4.72 -17.83
N ASN A 1006 16.67 3.64 -18.44
CA ASN A 1006 17.40 2.67 -19.24
C ASN A 1006 16.60 2.27 -20.49
N ALA A 1007 16.46 3.15 -21.48
CA ALA A 1007 16.24 2.75 -22.88
C ALA A 1007 16.64 3.89 -23.82
N ARG A 1008 17.68 3.66 -24.63
CA ARG A 1008 18.10 4.52 -25.73
C ARG A 1008 17.00 4.53 -26.81
N ALA A 1009 16.11 5.53 -26.76
CA ALA A 1009 15.31 5.96 -27.91
C ALA A 1009 15.83 7.33 -28.36
N PRO A 1010 15.83 7.65 -29.67
CA PRO A 1010 16.28 8.95 -30.17
C PRO A 1010 15.42 10.08 -29.60
N PRO A 1011 15.95 11.30 -29.41
CA PRO A 1011 15.21 12.42 -28.82
C PRO A 1011 14.13 12.87 -29.80
N GLY A 1012 12.89 12.42 -29.59
CA GLY A 1012 11.72 13.00 -30.25
C GLY A 1012 11.50 14.41 -29.71
N ILE A 1013 11.34 15.39 -30.60
CA ILE A 1013 11.02 16.78 -30.23
C ILE A 1013 9.75 16.79 -29.38
N SER A 1014 9.79 17.44 -28.21
CA SER A 1014 8.63 17.52 -27.31
C SER A 1014 7.42 18.13 -28.03
N PRO A 1015 6.22 17.53 -27.96
CA PRO A 1015 5.01 18.05 -28.60
C PRO A 1015 4.56 19.41 -28.02
N LEU A 1016 5.17 19.84 -26.92
CA LEU A 1016 4.93 21.12 -26.26
C LEU A 1016 5.83 22.26 -26.77
N LEU A 1017 6.84 21.97 -27.59
CA LEU A 1017 7.76 22.98 -28.10
C LEU A 1017 7.03 24.13 -28.87
N PRO A 1018 6.06 23.86 -29.76
CA PRO A 1018 5.38 24.92 -30.52
C PRO A 1018 4.59 25.91 -29.63
N VAL A 1019 4.14 25.47 -28.45
CA VAL A 1019 3.32 26.25 -27.51
C VAL A 1019 4.13 26.90 -26.39
N LYS A 1020 5.42 26.55 -26.21
CA LYS A 1020 6.26 27.00 -25.10
C LYS A 1020 6.33 28.52 -24.98
N SER A 1021 6.60 29.22 -26.08
CA SER A 1021 6.73 30.68 -26.11
C SER A 1021 5.43 31.38 -25.76
N GLN A 1022 4.29 30.86 -26.25
CA GLN A 1022 2.95 31.37 -25.95
C GLN A 1022 2.65 31.22 -24.45
N VAL A 1023 2.88 30.04 -23.87
CA VAL A 1023 2.59 29.77 -22.45
C VAL A 1023 3.45 30.64 -21.54
N LEU A 1024 4.77 30.68 -21.76
CA LEU A 1024 5.68 31.47 -20.93
C LEU A 1024 5.37 32.97 -20.97
N ARG A 1025 4.90 33.49 -22.13
CA ARG A 1025 4.46 34.88 -22.27
C ARG A 1025 3.17 35.14 -21.50
N SER A 1026 2.15 34.29 -21.68
CA SER A 1026 0.85 34.45 -21.02
C SER A 1026 0.92 34.30 -19.49
N LEU A 1027 1.76 33.40 -18.97
CA LEU A 1027 1.91 33.20 -17.53
C LEU A 1027 2.54 34.40 -16.81
N ARG A 1028 3.23 35.32 -17.51
CA ARG A 1028 3.79 36.54 -16.89
C ARG A 1028 2.69 37.41 -16.26
N ALA A 1029 1.55 37.55 -16.94
CA ALA A 1029 0.43 38.33 -16.43
C ALA A 1029 -0.26 37.67 -15.23
N VAL A 1030 -0.28 36.32 -15.17
CA VAL A 1030 -0.94 35.56 -14.10
C VAL A 1030 -0.12 35.53 -12.81
N LEU A 1031 1.18 35.81 -12.87
CA LEU A 1031 2.02 35.96 -11.67
C LEU A 1031 1.60 37.13 -10.79
N ASP A 1032 0.89 38.11 -11.35
CA ASP A 1032 0.35 39.27 -10.64
C ASP A 1032 -1.14 39.10 -10.28
N ASP A 1033 -1.65 37.85 -10.23
CA ASP A 1033 -3.04 37.58 -9.85
C ASP A 1033 -3.33 38.08 -8.41
N PRO A 1034 -4.52 38.66 -8.13
CA PRO A 1034 -4.86 39.15 -6.80
C PRO A 1034 -4.88 38.06 -5.71
N LYS A 1035 -5.01 36.77 -6.07
CA LYS A 1035 -5.08 35.65 -5.12
C LYS A 1035 -3.74 34.90 -5.01
N ARG A 1036 -3.27 34.73 -3.77
CA ARG A 1036 -1.98 34.07 -3.45
C ARG A 1036 -1.86 32.66 -4.02
N ASP A 1037 -2.92 31.85 -3.94
CA ASP A 1037 -2.88 30.46 -4.39
C ASP A 1037 -2.73 30.35 -5.91
N VAL A 1038 -3.36 31.26 -6.65
CA VAL A 1038 -3.22 31.36 -8.11
C VAL A 1038 -1.79 31.78 -8.49
N ARG A 1039 -1.22 32.77 -7.77
CA ARG A 1039 0.19 33.16 -7.97
C ARG A 1039 1.15 32.00 -7.73
N LYS A 1040 0.94 31.22 -6.66
CA LYS A 1040 1.74 30.02 -6.38
C LYS A 1040 1.65 29.00 -7.51
N ALA A 1041 0.42 28.67 -7.94
CA ALA A 1041 0.21 27.73 -9.05
C ALA A 1041 0.84 28.23 -10.36
N ALA A 1042 0.85 29.54 -10.61
CA ALA A 1042 1.48 30.16 -11.77
C ALA A 1042 3.02 30.09 -11.72
N VAL A 1043 3.62 30.30 -10.54
CA VAL A 1043 5.07 30.09 -10.33
C VAL A 1043 5.43 28.64 -10.61
N ASP A 1044 4.69 27.69 -10.04
CA ASP A 1044 4.96 26.26 -10.21
C ASP A 1044 4.82 25.82 -11.67
N ALA A 1045 3.76 26.28 -12.35
CA ALA A 1045 3.54 26.01 -13.77
C ALA A 1045 4.65 26.62 -14.63
N ARG A 1046 4.97 27.91 -14.46
CA ARG A 1046 6.01 28.58 -15.25
C ARG A 1046 7.38 27.94 -15.04
N ALA A 1047 7.72 27.56 -13.81
CA ALA A 1047 8.97 26.87 -13.51
C ALA A 1047 9.05 25.48 -14.17
N ALA A 1048 7.93 24.74 -14.21
CA ALA A 1048 7.86 23.45 -14.89
C ALA A 1048 8.04 23.60 -16.41
N TRP A 1049 7.44 24.60 -17.03
CA TRP A 1049 7.59 24.87 -18.48
C TRP A 1049 8.99 25.34 -18.88
N LEU A 1050 9.71 26.03 -17.98
CA LEU A 1050 11.11 26.41 -18.21
C LEU A 1050 12.07 25.22 -18.10
N ARG A 1051 11.84 24.31 -17.15
CA ARG A 1051 12.73 23.17 -16.86
C ARG A 1051 12.41 21.91 -17.66
N GLY A 1052 11.14 21.68 -17.97
CA GLY A 1052 10.65 20.41 -18.48
C GLY A 1052 10.45 20.38 -19.99
N VAL A 1053 10.27 21.52 -20.67
CA VAL A 1053 10.12 21.57 -22.14
C VAL A 1053 11.44 22.05 -22.71
N ASP A 1054 12.12 21.23 -23.51
CA ASP A 1054 13.40 21.60 -24.12
C ASP A 1054 13.27 22.88 -24.96
N ASP A 1055 14.35 23.65 -25.07
CA ASP A 1055 14.41 24.77 -26.00
C ASP A 1055 14.54 24.25 -27.44
N ALA A 1056 14.06 25.05 -28.41
CA ALA A 1056 14.31 24.73 -29.80
C ALA A 1056 15.84 24.69 -29.99
N PRO A 1057 16.39 23.71 -30.71
CA PRO A 1057 17.81 23.72 -31.01
C PRO A 1057 18.12 25.09 -31.64
N GLU A 1058 19.03 25.83 -31.01
CA GLU A 1058 19.54 27.07 -31.60
C GLU A 1058 20.14 26.68 -32.94
N GLU A 1059 19.59 27.21 -34.05
CA GLU A 1059 20.25 27.14 -35.33
C GLU A 1059 21.57 27.91 -35.16
N GLU A 1060 22.66 27.16 -35.02
CA GLU A 1060 24.02 27.70 -35.05
C GLU A 1060 24.22 28.40 -36.42
N GLU A 1061 24.31 29.73 -36.42
CA GLU A 1061 24.97 30.50 -37.49
C GLU A 1061 26.49 30.46 -37.31
#